data_AF-Q0P799-F1
#
_entry.id   AF-Q0P799-F1
#
_cell.length_a   1.000
_cell.length_b   1.000
_cell.length_c   1.000
_cell.angle_alpha   90.00
_cell.angle_beta   90.00
_cell.angle_gamma   90.00
#
_symmetry.space_group_name_H-M   'P 1'
#
loop_
_entity.id
_entity.type
_entity.pdbx_description
1 polymer ?
#
loop_
_entity_poly.entity_id
_entity_poly.type
_entity_poly.pdbx_seq_one_letter_code
_entity_poly.pdbx_strand_id
1 'polypeptide(L)'
;MRSLYEFTQDKLNIDLETCIIYQENFKCGQFNGLDEILTTCFILQNSRKVALPYLPGDLSHKAVIDHCIIYLLTGEFYNNVLTFGYKIARNEDVDNSLFCHSANVNVTLLKGVPWEMFHSLIGTNSFVDLLINYTVVQFNGQFFAQIVGNRCNEPHLPPKWAQRTSSGNTAQIKQLMGPVTNKPFLHRLKINSPSFFPYGKILPLSSSFKKLTDVRETIFPINLVKIPQRLKVRINLTLQKLLKRHKRLNYVSVLNSICSPSEETVSNLSHLSRQSPKEQVLRFIIVILQKLLPQEMFGSKKNKCKIIRNLNLLLSLPLNGYLPFDSLLKKLRLKDFRWLLVSDVSFTKQNFENLNQLVTCFISWLFRHLFPKIIQTFFYCTEISSTVTIVYFRHDIWNKLVTPFLAGYFKKYLVENNVCRNHNSYTLSNFNHSKMRIIPKKNNNEFRIIAIPCGGADEEEFMIYKENHKNAVAPTQKVLEYLRNKRQTSFTKMYSPMQIADRIKEFKQSLLKKFNNVLPELYFMKFDVKSCYDSIPRMECMRILKEALKSENGFFVRSQSFFNTNTGVLKLVNVVNASRVPKPYELYIDNVRTIHLSNQDVINVVEMEIFKTALWVEDKCYLREDGLFQGSSLSAPIVDLMYDDLLEFYGEFKTCPNQDTLILRLADDFLIISTDQQQIINIKNLASGGFQKYNAKANEDKILAVSSHSDDDTVIQFCAMHIFVKKLEVWKHSSTMNNFNIRSSSSKRIFRSLIALFNTRISYKTVDSNLNSTTTVLMQIHHVVKNISEGYKSAFKDLSINDRESMQFSSFLLRIIEMTVDACPITKCDPLIEYEVRFAILNGFLESLSSNASKFKNNIILLRKEIQHLQPHIYT
;
A
#
# COMPACT_ATOMS: atom_id res chain seq x y z
N MET A 1 -20.77 -15.05 20.17
CA MET A 1 -19.57 -15.84 20.55
C MET A 1 -19.90 -16.45 21.89
N ARG A 2 -19.55 -17.71 22.12
CA ARG A 2 -19.82 -18.37 23.40
C ARG A 2 -18.50 -18.62 24.12
N SER A 3 -18.50 -18.65 25.45
CA SER A 3 -17.33 -19.15 26.18
C SER A 3 -17.13 -20.65 25.91
N LEU A 4 -15.95 -21.19 26.19
CA LEU A 4 -15.75 -22.64 26.10
C LEU A 4 -16.66 -23.38 27.09
N TYR A 5 -16.93 -22.81 28.26
CA TYR A 5 -17.89 -23.33 29.23
C TYR A 5 -19.31 -23.47 28.65
N GLU A 6 -19.85 -22.39 28.09
CA GLU A 6 -21.18 -22.39 27.43
C GLU A 6 -21.20 -23.36 26.24
N PHE A 7 -20.10 -23.46 25.50
CA PHE A 7 -20.00 -24.38 24.38
C PHE A 7 -20.05 -25.85 24.82
N THR A 8 -19.38 -26.20 25.91
CA THR A 8 -19.42 -27.57 26.46
C THR A 8 -20.80 -27.97 26.96
N GLN A 9 -21.51 -27.06 27.63
CA GLN A 9 -22.87 -27.32 28.11
C GLN A 9 -23.88 -27.37 26.94
N ASP A 10 -23.94 -26.33 26.11
CA ASP A 10 -25.00 -26.17 25.13
C ASP A 10 -24.89 -27.09 23.91
N LYS A 11 -23.65 -27.43 23.52
CA LYS A 11 -23.39 -28.10 22.24
C LYS A 11 -22.92 -29.54 22.41
N LEU A 12 -22.16 -29.81 23.46
CA LEU A 12 -21.68 -31.15 23.76
C LEU A 12 -22.56 -31.87 24.79
N ASN A 13 -23.56 -31.19 25.38
CA ASN A 13 -24.43 -31.70 26.44
C ASN A 13 -23.65 -32.25 27.65
N ILE A 14 -22.48 -31.67 27.94
CA ILE A 14 -21.67 -32.03 29.10
C ILE A 14 -22.03 -31.05 30.21
N ASP A 15 -22.79 -31.53 31.20
CA ASP A 15 -23.02 -30.76 32.41
C ASP A 15 -21.78 -30.84 33.32
N LEU A 16 -21.05 -29.71 33.39
CA LEU A 16 -19.81 -29.60 34.15
C LEU A 16 -20.03 -29.73 35.66
N GLU A 17 -21.24 -29.44 36.16
CA GLU A 17 -21.54 -29.57 37.59
C GLU A 17 -21.71 -31.03 38.03
N THR A 18 -22.05 -31.94 37.11
CA THR A 18 -22.28 -33.38 37.38
C THR A 18 -21.22 -34.31 36.75
N CYS A 19 -20.30 -33.78 35.93
CA CYS A 19 -19.25 -34.57 35.27
C CYS A 19 -18.16 -35.04 36.26
N ILE A 20 -18.04 -36.36 36.46
CA ILE A 20 -17.05 -36.99 37.36
C ILE A 20 -15.62 -36.57 37.02
N ILE A 21 -15.26 -36.55 35.73
CA ILE A 21 -13.91 -36.15 35.25
C ILE A 21 -13.61 -34.69 35.61
N TYR A 22 -14.59 -33.80 35.50
CA TYR A 22 -14.43 -32.39 35.88
C TYR A 22 -14.32 -32.25 37.40
N GLN A 23 -15.16 -32.96 38.17
CA GLN A 23 -15.11 -32.95 39.63
C GLN A 23 -13.82 -33.55 40.21
N GLU A 24 -13.27 -34.61 39.61
CA GLU A 24 -11.97 -35.19 39.97
C GLU A 24 -10.82 -34.22 39.67
N ASN A 25 -10.84 -33.61 38.50
CA ASN A 25 -9.85 -32.59 38.10
C ASN A 25 -9.90 -31.34 38.98
N PHE A 26 -11.08 -30.95 39.47
CA PHE A 26 -11.28 -29.84 40.41
C PHE A 26 -10.81 -30.19 41.83
N LYS A 27 -11.05 -31.43 42.28
CA LYS A 27 -10.58 -31.94 43.59
C LYS A 27 -9.05 -32.11 43.66
N CYS A 28 -8.38 -32.37 42.54
CA CYS A 28 -6.92 -32.48 42.47
C CYS A 28 -6.17 -31.14 42.48
N GLY A 29 -6.86 -29.99 42.58
CA GLY A 29 -6.27 -28.69 42.91
C GLY A 29 -6.89 -27.52 42.15
N GLN A 30 -7.22 -26.44 42.86
CA GLN A 30 -7.79 -25.17 42.34
C GLN A 30 -6.86 -24.37 41.39
N PHE A 31 -5.74 -24.94 40.91
CA PHE A 31 -4.69 -24.24 40.17
C PHE A 31 -4.25 -24.92 38.86
N ASN A 32 -5.08 -25.79 38.27
CA ASN A 32 -4.74 -26.54 37.04
C ASN A 32 -4.94 -25.74 35.73
N GLY A 33 -5.54 -24.54 35.79
CA GLY A 33 -5.76 -23.65 34.64
C GLY A 33 -6.95 -24.02 33.73
N LEU A 34 -7.70 -25.09 34.03
CA LEU A 34 -8.87 -25.50 33.23
C LEU A 34 -10.02 -24.48 33.31
N ASP A 35 -10.33 -24.00 34.51
CA ASP A 35 -11.37 -22.98 34.71
C ASP A 35 -11.03 -21.66 34.01
N GLU A 36 -9.74 -21.32 33.99
CA GLU A 36 -9.25 -20.14 33.28
C GLU A 36 -9.52 -20.27 31.77
N ILE A 37 -9.19 -21.39 31.13
CA ILE A 37 -9.46 -21.54 29.70
C ILE A 37 -10.97 -21.63 29.40
N LEU A 38 -11.77 -22.23 30.28
CA LEU A 38 -13.23 -22.32 30.11
C LEU A 38 -13.92 -20.95 30.12
N THR A 39 -13.41 -20.02 30.93
CA THR A 39 -13.96 -18.67 31.09
C THR A 39 -13.34 -17.63 30.17
N THR A 40 -12.04 -17.73 29.90
CA THR A 40 -11.29 -16.73 29.10
C THR A 40 -11.24 -17.01 27.61
N CYS A 41 -11.51 -18.25 27.18
CA CYS A 41 -11.56 -18.61 25.76
C CYS A 41 -12.99 -18.57 25.21
N PHE A 42 -13.12 -17.94 24.04
CA PHE A 42 -14.37 -17.78 23.32
C PHE A 42 -14.29 -18.46 21.96
N ILE A 43 -15.36 -19.16 21.60
CA ILE A 43 -15.42 -19.99 20.40
C ILE A 43 -16.42 -19.45 19.37
N LEU A 44 -16.04 -19.57 18.10
CA LEU A 44 -16.83 -19.24 16.94
C LEU A 44 -16.69 -20.31 15.88
N GLN A 45 -17.79 -20.76 15.29
CA GLN A 45 -17.75 -21.73 14.20
C GLN A 45 -17.12 -21.11 12.95
N ASN A 46 -16.28 -21.90 12.25
CA ASN A 46 -15.66 -21.44 11.03
C ASN A 46 -16.71 -21.20 9.93
N SER A 47 -16.46 -20.19 9.09
CA SER A 47 -17.37 -19.82 7.99
C SER A 47 -17.67 -20.95 7.01
N ARG A 48 -16.79 -21.96 6.91
CA ARG A 48 -16.99 -23.20 6.16
C ARG A 48 -16.44 -24.37 6.98
N LYS A 49 -17.22 -25.44 7.07
CA LYS A 49 -16.74 -26.71 7.65
C LYS A 49 -15.90 -27.48 6.64
N VAL A 50 -14.90 -28.16 7.15
CA VAL A 50 -14.02 -29.10 6.45
C VAL A 50 -14.19 -30.48 7.09
N ALA A 51 -13.93 -31.53 6.32
CA ALA A 51 -13.90 -32.90 6.85
C ALA A 51 -12.84 -33.04 7.95
N LEU A 52 -13.07 -33.94 8.90
CA LEU A 52 -12.11 -34.21 9.97
C LEU A 52 -11.02 -35.17 9.49
N PRO A 53 -9.79 -35.06 9.99
CA PRO A 53 -8.74 -36.04 9.74
C PRO A 53 -9.11 -37.42 10.33
N TYR A 54 -8.68 -38.48 9.65
CA TYR A 54 -8.66 -39.82 10.24
C TYR A 54 -7.47 -39.94 11.19
N LEU A 55 -7.72 -40.37 12.44
CA LEU A 55 -6.68 -40.58 13.44
C LEU A 55 -6.38 -42.08 13.62
N PRO A 56 -5.11 -42.50 13.56
CA PRO A 56 -4.74 -43.88 13.82
C PRO A 56 -4.72 -44.19 15.32
N GLY A 57 -5.77 -44.85 15.83
CA GLY A 57 -5.82 -45.40 17.20
C GLY A 57 -5.80 -44.37 18.35
N ASP A 58 -5.51 -44.85 19.56
CA ASP A 58 -5.42 -44.04 20.78
C ASP A 58 -4.11 -43.25 20.82
N LEU A 59 -4.13 -42.06 20.23
CA LEU A 59 -3.00 -41.14 20.22
C LEU A 59 -2.96 -40.30 21.51
N SER A 60 -1.74 -39.99 21.97
CA SER A 60 -1.56 -39.01 23.04
C SER A 60 -2.07 -37.61 22.60
N HIS A 61 -2.46 -36.77 23.57
CA HIS A 61 -2.96 -35.42 23.30
C HIS A 61 -2.03 -34.60 22.38
N LYS A 62 -0.71 -34.65 22.62
CA LYS A 62 0.29 -33.96 21.79
C LYS A 62 0.33 -34.51 20.36
N ALA A 63 0.23 -35.83 20.21
CA ALA A 63 0.23 -36.49 18.89
C ALA A 63 -1.05 -36.18 18.08
N VAL A 64 -2.21 -36.04 18.74
CA VAL A 64 -3.45 -35.60 18.08
C VAL A 64 -3.29 -34.20 17.46
N ILE A 65 -2.67 -33.27 18.20
CA ILE A 65 -2.40 -31.91 17.71
C ILE A 65 -1.46 -31.96 16.50
N ASP A 66 -0.38 -32.75 16.56
CA ASP A 66 0.58 -32.87 15.45
C ASP A 66 -0.08 -33.46 14.19
N HIS A 67 -0.96 -34.46 14.33
CA HIS A 67 -1.74 -35.00 13.22
C HIS A 67 -2.68 -33.96 12.61
N CYS A 68 -3.32 -33.12 13.43
CA CYS A 68 -4.17 -32.04 12.93
C CYS A 68 -3.35 -31.00 12.14
N ILE A 69 -2.14 -30.67 12.59
CA ILE A 69 -1.24 -29.75 11.86
C ILE A 69 -0.81 -30.37 10.52
N ILE A 70 -0.44 -31.66 10.51
CA ILE A 70 -0.10 -32.39 9.28
C ILE A 70 -1.29 -32.37 8.31
N TYR A 71 -2.50 -32.70 8.78
CA TYR A 71 -3.72 -32.65 7.97
C TYR A 71 -3.98 -31.25 7.37
N LEU A 72 -3.80 -30.20 8.18
CA LEU A 72 -3.96 -28.83 7.69
C LEU A 72 -2.91 -28.46 6.63
N LEU A 73 -1.66 -28.90 6.79
CA LEU A 73 -0.58 -28.64 5.84
C LEU A 73 -0.75 -29.43 4.53
N THR A 74 -1.11 -30.71 4.60
CA THR A 74 -1.38 -31.55 3.41
C THR A 74 -2.64 -31.10 2.67
N GLY A 75 -3.66 -30.64 3.40
CA GLY A 75 -4.88 -30.05 2.84
C GLY A 75 -4.75 -28.62 2.31
N GLU A 76 -3.53 -28.06 2.24
CA GLU A 76 -3.23 -26.69 1.81
C GLU A 76 -3.92 -25.58 2.63
N PHE A 77 -4.26 -25.85 3.89
CA PHE A 77 -4.95 -24.93 4.79
C PHE A 77 -4.02 -23.92 5.49
N TYR A 78 -3.07 -23.35 4.75
CA TYR A 78 -2.00 -22.46 5.26
C TYR A 78 -2.43 -21.15 5.93
N ASN A 79 -3.74 -20.83 5.99
CA ASN A 79 -4.27 -19.66 6.70
C ASN A 79 -4.74 -20.00 8.13
N ASN A 80 -4.65 -21.27 8.53
CA ASN A 80 -4.92 -21.70 9.90
C ASN A 80 -3.71 -21.38 10.79
N VAL A 81 -3.92 -20.75 11.94
CA VAL A 81 -2.86 -20.29 12.86
C VAL A 81 -1.98 -21.44 13.37
N LEU A 82 -2.50 -22.67 13.42
CA LEU A 82 -1.75 -23.86 13.83
C LEU A 82 -0.70 -24.28 12.80
N THR A 83 -0.87 -23.91 11.53
CA THR A 83 0.11 -24.23 10.47
C THR A 83 1.32 -23.29 10.46
N PHE A 84 1.25 -22.16 11.18
CA PHE A 84 2.32 -21.17 11.15
C PHE A 84 3.59 -21.70 11.85
N GLY A 85 4.73 -21.54 11.18
CA GLY A 85 6.03 -22.04 11.67
C GLY A 85 6.36 -23.49 11.29
N TYR A 86 5.39 -24.26 10.82
CA TYR A 86 5.56 -25.68 10.48
C TYR A 86 5.68 -25.94 8.98
N LYS A 87 6.41 -27.00 8.63
CA LYS A 87 6.52 -27.57 7.28
C LYS A 87 6.56 -29.09 7.36
N ILE A 88 6.19 -29.74 6.26
CA ILE A 88 6.35 -31.19 6.08
C ILE A 88 7.66 -31.41 5.31
N ALA A 89 8.52 -32.30 5.81
CA ALA A 89 9.73 -32.72 5.07
C ALA A 89 9.33 -33.36 3.73
N ARG A 90 10.05 -33.01 2.66
CA ARG A 90 9.87 -33.59 1.31
C ARG A 90 11.17 -34.25 0.88
N ASN A 91 11.61 -35.27 1.61
CA ASN A 91 12.66 -36.16 1.13
C ASN A 91 11.99 -37.48 0.74
N GLU A 92 12.39 -38.06 -0.39
CA GLU A 92 11.84 -39.33 -0.89
C GLU A 92 12.12 -40.52 0.07
N ASP A 93 13.09 -40.36 0.98
CA ASP A 93 13.58 -41.41 1.90
C ASP A 93 13.22 -41.21 3.38
N VAL A 94 12.37 -40.24 3.74
CA VAL A 94 11.99 -40.01 5.16
C VAL A 94 10.48 -39.87 5.29
N ASP A 95 9.89 -40.61 6.25
CA ASP A 95 8.49 -40.44 6.68
C ASP A 95 8.13 -38.95 6.87
N ASN A 96 6.86 -38.59 6.65
CA ASN A 96 6.27 -37.24 6.72
C ASN A 96 6.47 -36.55 8.09
N SER A 97 7.72 -36.25 8.44
CA SER A 97 8.11 -35.69 9.71
C SER A 97 7.77 -34.20 9.71
N LEU A 98 7.02 -33.80 10.74
CA LEU A 98 6.62 -32.42 10.96
C LEU A 98 7.83 -31.63 11.46
N PHE A 99 8.31 -30.68 10.66
CA PHE A 99 9.44 -29.82 11.01
C PHE A 99 8.98 -28.42 11.42
N CYS A 100 9.46 -27.95 12.57
CA CYS A 100 9.16 -26.62 13.10
C CYS A 100 10.35 -25.68 12.85
N HIS A 101 10.18 -24.71 11.93
CA HIS A 101 11.20 -23.70 11.64
C HIS A 101 11.13 -22.50 12.60
N SER A 102 10.00 -22.30 13.26
CA SER A 102 9.79 -21.19 14.19
C SER A 102 8.77 -21.62 15.25
N ALA A 103 9.12 -21.43 16.52
CA ALA A 103 8.31 -21.89 17.65
C ALA A 103 6.93 -21.21 17.69
N ASN A 104 5.88 -22.02 17.48
CA ASN A 104 4.50 -21.59 17.53
C ASN A 104 3.98 -21.63 18.97
N VAL A 105 3.87 -20.46 19.59
CA VAL A 105 3.44 -20.31 21.00
C VAL A 105 2.02 -20.85 21.21
N ASN A 106 1.13 -20.72 20.22
CA ASN A 106 -0.23 -21.27 20.32
C ASN A 106 -0.22 -22.80 20.36
N VAL A 107 0.64 -23.45 19.58
CA VAL A 107 0.75 -24.92 19.62
C VAL A 107 1.40 -25.38 20.93
N THR A 108 2.39 -24.66 21.44
CA THR A 108 2.97 -24.93 22.76
C THR A 108 1.91 -24.79 23.86
N LEU A 109 1.07 -23.74 23.81
CA LEU A 109 -0.04 -23.54 24.73
C LEU A 109 -1.05 -24.70 24.65
N LEU A 110 -1.44 -25.09 23.43
CA LEU A 110 -2.38 -26.18 23.21
C LEU A 110 -1.86 -27.54 23.66
N LYS A 111 -0.54 -27.76 23.66
CA LYS A 111 0.09 -28.99 24.18
C LYS A 111 0.31 -28.97 25.71
N GLY A 112 -0.14 -27.91 26.38
CA GLY A 112 -0.03 -27.73 27.83
C GLY A 112 -1.13 -28.46 28.60
N VAL A 113 -0.92 -28.60 29.91
CA VAL A 113 -1.81 -29.35 30.83
C VAL A 113 -3.28 -28.90 30.78
N PRO A 114 -3.63 -27.59 30.77
CA PRO A 114 -5.05 -27.17 30.76
C PRO A 114 -5.81 -27.69 29.53
N TRP A 115 -5.16 -27.68 28.36
CA TRP A 115 -5.74 -28.13 27.11
C TRP A 115 -5.77 -29.65 26.98
N GLU A 116 -4.82 -30.35 27.60
CA GLU A 116 -4.85 -31.80 27.73
C GLU A 116 -6.04 -32.26 28.58
N MET A 117 -6.29 -31.59 29.71
CA MET A 117 -7.45 -31.84 30.56
C MET A 117 -8.76 -31.54 29.82
N PHE A 118 -8.82 -30.41 29.10
CA PHE A 118 -9.98 -30.08 28.27
C PHE A 118 -10.21 -31.11 27.15
N HIS A 119 -9.14 -31.63 26.53
CA HIS A 119 -9.23 -32.70 25.53
C HIS A 119 -9.83 -33.98 26.12
N SER A 120 -9.38 -34.38 27.32
CA SER A 120 -9.94 -35.53 28.04
C SER A 120 -11.41 -35.32 28.41
N LEU A 121 -11.81 -34.08 28.73
CA LEU A 121 -13.19 -33.73 29.10
C LEU A 121 -14.17 -33.82 27.91
N ILE A 122 -13.80 -33.30 26.73
CA ILE A 122 -14.70 -33.23 25.57
C ILE A 122 -14.58 -34.43 24.61
N GLY A 123 -13.55 -35.25 24.80
CA GLY A 123 -13.19 -36.37 23.94
C GLY A 123 -12.49 -35.96 22.65
N THR A 124 -11.76 -36.91 22.06
CA THR A 124 -10.87 -36.66 20.90
C THR A 124 -11.59 -36.16 19.66
N ASN A 125 -12.76 -36.73 19.32
CA ASN A 125 -13.51 -36.31 18.13
C ASN A 125 -13.95 -34.83 18.21
N SER A 126 -14.46 -34.40 19.37
CA SER A 126 -14.89 -33.02 19.62
C SER A 126 -13.69 -32.07 19.61
N PHE A 127 -12.56 -32.50 20.18
CA PHE A 127 -11.33 -31.70 20.20
C PHE A 127 -10.73 -31.50 18.80
N VAL A 128 -10.74 -32.54 17.97
CA VAL A 128 -10.34 -32.44 16.56
C VAL A 128 -11.27 -31.51 15.78
N ASP A 129 -12.60 -31.63 15.96
CA ASP A 129 -13.55 -30.70 15.33
C ASP A 129 -13.29 -29.26 15.77
N LEU A 130 -12.97 -29.03 17.06
CA LEU A 130 -12.58 -27.73 17.60
C LEU A 130 -11.34 -27.14 16.91
N LEU A 131 -10.28 -27.94 16.72
CA LEU A 131 -9.04 -27.49 16.07
C LEU A 131 -9.19 -27.18 14.57
N ILE A 132 -10.08 -27.91 13.88
CA ILE A 132 -10.25 -27.80 12.42
C ILE A 132 -11.35 -26.82 12.03
N ASN A 133 -12.50 -26.87 12.70
CA ASN A 133 -13.74 -26.23 12.27
C ASN A 133 -14.20 -25.05 13.14
N TYR A 134 -13.41 -24.65 14.13
CA TYR A 134 -13.70 -23.47 14.93
C TYR A 134 -12.51 -22.51 14.99
N THR A 135 -12.83 -21.28 15.36
CA THR A 135 -11.91 -20.24 15.74
C THR A 135 -12.04 -20.02 17.23
N VAL A 136 -10.94 -20.15 17.96
CA VAL A 136 -10.88 -19.88 19.41
C VAL A 136 -10.02 -18.66 19.66
N VAL A 137 -10.57 -17.70 20.40
CA VAL A 137 -9.88 -16.49 20.85
C VAL A 137 -9.84 -16.46 22.38
N GLN A 138 -8.71 -16.09 22.95
CA GLN A 138 -8.53 -15.97 24.40
C GLN A 138 -8.40 -14.50 24.79
N PHE A 139 -9.04 -14.12 25.90
CA PHE A 139 -8.87 -12.82 26.51
C PHE A 139 -7.87 -12.90 27.66
N ASN A 140 -6.71 -12.25 27.51
CA ASN A 140 -5.63 -12.30 28.51
C ASN A 140 -5.72 -11.13 29.53
N GLY A 141 -6.92 -10.57 29.76
CA GLY A 141 -7.13 -9.40 30.62
C GLY A 141 -6.92 -8.04 29.94
N GLN A 142 -6.16 -7.98 28.85
CA GLN A 142 -5.88 -6.71 28.13
C GLN A 142 -6.42 -6.68 26.70
N PHE A 143 -6.31 -7.79 25.98
CA PHE A 143 -6.69 -7.89 24.57
C PHE A 143 -7.06 -9.33 24.22
N PHE A 144 -7.68 -9.51 23.06
CA PHE A 144 -8.02 -10.82 22.52
C PHE A 144 -6.89 -11.35 21.63
N ALA A 145 -6.51 -12.61 21.82
CA ALA A 145 -5.53 -13.33 21.02
C ALA A 145 -6.17 -14.54 20.35
N GLN A 146 -5.95 -14.74 19.04
CA GLN A 146 -6.42 -15.94 18.36
C GLN A 146 -5.47 -17.12 18.59
N ILE A 147 -5.99 -18.20 19.18
CA ILE A 147 -5.22 -19.43 19.46
C ILE A 147 -5.43 -20.47 18.36
N VAL A 148 -6.68 -20.68 17.93
CA VAL A 148 -7.08 -21.75 17.01
C VAL A 148 -7.83 -21.19 15.80
N GLY A 149 -7.77 -21.93 14.70
CA GLY A 149 -8.64 -21.72 13.54
C GLY A 149 -8.06 -20.82 12.47
N ASN A 150 -8.95 -20.37 11.58
CA ASN A 150 -8.55 -19.58 10.42
C ASN A 150 -8.29 -18.15 10.83
N ARG A 151 -7.21 -17.56 10.35
CA ARG A 151 -6.89 -16.15 10.65
C ARG A 151 -8.11 -15.26 10.39
N CYS A 152 -8.60 -14.59 11.45
CA CYS A 152 -9.82 -13.75 11.44
C CYS A 152 -11.12 -14.47 11.02
N ASN A 153 -11.20 -15.80 11.15
CA ASN A 153 -12.28 -16.64 10.63
C ASN A 153 -12.57 -16.46 9.12
N GLU A 154 -11.57 -16.03 8.35
CA GLU A 154 -11.70 -15.91 6.91
C GLU A 154 -11.67 -17.30 6.26
N PRO A 155 -12.52 -17.56 5.25
CA PRO A 155 -12.53 -18.84 4.56
C PRO A 155 -11.17 -19.12 3.93
N HIS A 156 -10.78 -20.39 3.96
CA HIS A 156 -9.51 -20.81 3.37
C HIS A 156 -9.40 -20.41 1.90
N LEU A 157 -8.32 -19.70 1.61
CA LEU A 157 -7.86 -19.41 0.27
C LEU A 157 -6.38 -19.77 0.23
N PRO A 158 -5.97 -20.78 -0.57
CA PRO A 158 -4.57 -21.16 -0.64
C PRO A 158 -3.74 -19.94 -1.07
N PRO A 159 -2.56 -19.70 -0.47
CA PRO A 159 -1.75 -18.53 -0.78
C PRO A 159 -1.30 -18.58 -2.25
N LYS A 160 -1.10 -17.40 -2.85
CA LYS A 160 -0.78 -17.26 -4.28
C LYS A 160 0.44 -18.07 -4.72
N TRP A 161 1.39 -18.36 -3.82
CA TRP A 161 2.56 -19.18 -4.14
C TRP A 161 2.23 -20.68 -4.16
N ALA A 162 1.35 -21.17 -3.29
CA ALA A 162 0.88 -22.57 -3.30
C ALA A 162 -0.02 -22.83 -4.52
N GLN A 163 -0.78 -21.82 -4.95
CA GLN A 163 -1.55 -21.87 -6.20
C GLN A 163 -0.66 -21.95 -7.46
N ARG A 164 0.64 -21.61 -7.38
CA ARG A 164 1.56 -21.72 -8.53
C ARG A 164 2.04 -23.16 -8.74
N THR A 165 2.15 -23.94 -7.66
CA THR A 165 2.56 -25.35 -7.71
C THR A 165 1.44 -26.27 -8.18
N SER A 166 0.17 -25.88 -8.02
CA SER A 166 -0.99 -26.55 -8.62
C SER A 166 -1.29 -25.99 -10.03
N SER A 167 -0.39 -26.29 -10.98
CA SER A 167 -0.44 -25.82 -12.37
C SER A 167 -1.53 -26.49 -13.22
N GLY A 168 -2.79 -26.15 -12.96
CA GLY A 168 -3.91 -26.45 -13.86
C GLY A 168 -4.21 -25.29 -14.82
N ASN A 169 -4.72 -25.59 -16.03
CA ASN A 169 -5.10 -24.59 -17.05
C ASN A 169 -6.01 -23.47 -16.50
N THR A 170 -6.89 -23.79 -15.55
CA THR A 170 -7.82 -22.85 -14.91
C THR A 170 -7.11 -21.75 -14.10
N ALA A 171 -5.97 -22.05 -13.47
CA ALA A 171 -5.20 -21.07 -12.69
C ALA A 171 -4.48 -20.06 -13.61
N GLN A 172 -3.95 -20.52 -14.74
CA GLN A 172 -3.28 -19.68 -15.72
C GLN A 172 -4.27 -18.74 -16.45
N ILE A 173 -5.49 -19.20 -16.75
CA ILE A 173 -6.57 -18.34 -17.29
C ILE A 173 -6.98 -17.26 -16.29
N LYS A 174 -7.09 -17.58 -14.99
CA LYS A 174 -7.35 -16.57 -13.94
C LYS A 174 -6.26 -15.49 -13.89
N GLN A 175 -5.00 -15.86 -14.12
CA GLN A 175 -3.89 -14.90 -14.20
C GLN A 175 -4.03 -13.98 -15.43
N LEU A 176 -4.43 -14.53 -16.57
CA LEU A 176 -4.70 -13.76 -17.79
C LEU A 176 -5.84 -12.74 -17.60
N MET A 177 -6.83 -13.09 -16.79
CA MET A 177 -7.95 -12.21 -16.39
C MET A 177 -7.67 -11.29 -15.19
N GLY A 178 -6.42 -11.23 -14.71
CA GLY A 178 -6.04 -10.29 -13.64
C GLY A 178 -6.25 -8.82 -14.04
N PRO A 179 -6.20 -7.86 -13.11
CA PRO A 179 -6.34 -6.45 -13.47
C PRO A 179 -5.19 -5.97 -14.40
N VAL A 180 -5.49 -5.03 -15.31
CA VAL A 180 -4.52 -4.35 -16.17
C VAL A 180 -4.03 -3.08 -15.47
N THR A 181 -2.73 -2.78 -15.54
CA THR A 181 -2.10 -1.63 -14.85
C THR A 181 -1.19 -0.84 -15.80
N ASN A 182 -0.76 0.35 -15.38
CA ASN A 182 0.22 1.18 -16.09
C ASN A 182 1.69 0.78 -15.83
N LYS A 183 1.96 -0.08 -14.81
CA LYS A 183 3.31 -0.54 -14.45
C LYS A 183 4.19 -1.00 -15.63
N PRO A 184 3.66 -1.73 -16.65
CA PRO A 184 4.51 -2.22 -17.73
C PRO A 184 5.24 -1.11 -18.52
N PHE A 185 4.66 0.09 -18.63
CA PHE A 185 5.25 1.21 -19.38
C PHE A 185 5.74 2.39 -18.51
N LEU A 186 5.54 2.35 -17.19
CA LEU A 186 6.02 3.39 -16.28
C LEU A 186 7.53 3.32 -16.05
N HIS A 187 8.18 4.49 -16.01
CA HIS A 187 9.60 4.71 -15.70
C HIS A 187 10.59 3.91 -16.56
N ARG A 188 10.25 3.67 -17.84
CA ARG A 188 11.11 2.97 -18.79
C ARG A 188 12.13 3.92 -19.38
N LEU A 189 13.09 4.32 -18.55
CA LEU A 189 14.13 5.29 -18.87
C LEU A 189 15.05 4.75 -19.96
N LYS A 190 15.47 5.62 -20.88
CA LYS A 190 16.40 5.31 -21.97
C LYS A 190 17.40 6.45 -22.12
N ILE A 191 18.43 6.46 -21.29
CA ILE A 191 19.53 7.44 -21.40
C ILE A 191 20.57 6.89 -22.39
N ASN A 192 21.24 7.81 -23.10
CA ASN A 192 22.30 7.61 -24.11
C ASN A 192 22.14 6.42 -25.08
N SER A 193 20.92 6.02 -25.39
CA SER A 193 20.68 4.93 -26.35
C SER A 193 21.01 5.40 -27.76
N PRO A 194 21.71 4.60 -28.60
CA PRO A 194 22.06 4.97 -29.98
C PRO A 194 20.83 5.22 -30.86
N SER A 195 19.66 4.71 -30.45
CA SER A 195 18.36 5.06 -31.02
C SER A 195 17.35 5.30 -29.90
N PHE A 196 16.75 6.50 -29.86
CA PHE A 196 15.69 6.84 -28.89
C PHE A 196 14.44 5.95 -29.07
N PHE A 197 14.20 5.45 -30.29
CA PHE A 197 12.96 4.75 -30.68
C PHE A 197 13.22 3.36 -31.30
N PRO A 198 13.60 2.34 -30.50
CA PRO A 198 13.84 0.98 -30.97
C PRO A 198 12.52 0.24 -31.28
N TYR A 199 11.86 0.58 -32.39
CA TYR A 199 10.55 0.01 -32.77
C TYR A 199 10.59 -1.51 -32.99
N GLY A 200 11.75 -2.12 -33.24
CA GLY A 200 11.91 -3.58 -33.26
C GLY A 200 11.61 -4.27 -31.92
N LYS A 201 11.53 -3.54 -30.79
CA LYS A 201 11.07 -4.09 -29.50
C LYS A 201 9.54 -4.22 -29.43
N ILE A 202 8.79 -3.52 -30.30
CA ILE A 202 7.33 -3.57 -30.37
C ILE A 202 6.89 -4.91 -30.94
N LEU A 203 7.39 -5.25 -32.14
CA LEU A 203 7.15 -6.50 -32.85
C LEU A 203 8.40 -6.89 -33.64
N PRO A 204 8.58 -8.17 -34.01
CA PRO A 204 9.67 -8.59 -34.89
C PRO A 204 9.60 -7.89 -36.25
N LEU A 205 10.75 -7.48 -36.79
CA LEU A 205 10.86 -6.87 -38.13
C LEU A 205 10.84 -7.90 -39.28
N SER A 206 11.07 -9.17 -38.96
CA SER A 206 11.07 -10.30 -39.91
C SER A 206 9.73 -11.03 -39.87
N SER A 207 9.22 -11.39 -41.04
CA SER A 207 8.05 -12.25 -41.21
C SER A 207 8.41 -13.72 -41.46
N SER A 208 9.58 -14.16 -41.01
CA SER A 208 9.98 -15.57 -41.05
C SER A 208 9.00 -16.45 -40.27
N PHE A 209 8.89 -17.73 -40.65
CA PHE A 209 7.97 -18.67 -40.01
C PHE A 209 8.20 -18.81 -38.49
N LYS A 210 9.47 -18.80 -38.05
CA LYS A 210 9.85 -18.81 -36.63
C LYS A 210 9.29 -17.58 -35.91
N LYS A 211 9.52 -16.37 -36.43
CA LYS A 211 9.01 -15.12 -35.82
C LYS A 211 7.48 -15.04 -35.82
N LEU A 212 6.81 -15.56 -36.85
CA LEU A 212 5.34 -15.67 -36.88
C LEU A 212 4.83 -16.59 -35.78
N THR A 213 5.51 -17.70 -35.55
CA THR A 213 5.19 -18.64 -34.48
C THR A 213 5.41 -18.01 -33.11
N ASP A 214 6.54 -17.34 -32.88
CA ASP A 214 6.81 -16.59 -31.64
C ASP A 214 5.70 -15.57 -31.36
N VAL A 215 5.30 -14.77 -32.36
CA VAL A 215 4.23 -13.78 -32.20
C VAL A 215 2.89 -14.45 -31.90
N ARG A 216 2.56 -15.54 -32.60
CA ARG A 216 1.31 -16.28 -32.33
C ARG A 216 1.30 -16.81 -30.89
N GLU A 217 2.39 -17.35 -30.39
CA GLU A 217 2.50 -17.89 -29.03
C GLU A 217 2.44 -16.77 -27.97
N THR A 218 2.95 -15.58 -28.26
CA THR A 218 2.77 -14.43 -27.37
C THR A 218 1.32 -13.95 -27.28
N ILE A 219 0.52 -14.13 -28.34
CA ILE A 219 -0.90 -13.75 -28.37
C ILE A 219 -1.77 -14.87 -27.82
N PHE A 220 -1.48 -16.11 -28.20
CA PHE A 220 -2.21 -17.33 -27.88
C PHE A 220 -1.25 -18.40 -27.34
N PRO A 221 -0.95 -18.37 -26.04
CA PRO A 221 -0.05 -19.35 -25.43
C PRO A 221 -0.59 -20.78 -25.58
N ILE A 222 0.26 -21.72 -26.00
CA ILE A 222 -0.12 -23.11 -26.34
C ILE A 222 -0.68 -23.86 -25.13
N ASN A 223 -0.17 -23.54 -23.94
CA ASN A 223 -0.64 -24.04 -22.65
C ASN A 223 -2.07 -23.56 -22.30
N LEU A 224 -2.54 -22.47 -22.90
CA LEU A 224 -3.84 -21.88 -22.58
C LEU A 224 -4.95 -22.22 -23.57
N VAL A 225 -4.64 -22.22 -24.87
CA VAL A 225 -5.67 -22.39 -25.92
C VAL A 225 -5.16 -23.30 -27.03
N LYS A 226 -5.95 -24.33 -27.35
CA LYS A 226 -5.72 -25.17 -28.52
C LYS A 226 -6.35 -24.54 -29.76
N ILE A 227 -5.53 -24.24 -30.77
CA ILE A 227 -5.98 -23.65 -32.03
C ILE A 227 -6.09 -24.74 -33.11
N PRO A 228 -7.28 -24.99 -33.69
CA PRO A 228 -7.43 -25.93 -34.81
C PRO A 228 -6.55 -25.54 -36.00
N GLN A 229 -6.02 -26.52 -36.73
CA GLN A 229 -5.05 -26.29 -37.80
C GLN A 229 -5.56 -25.33 -38.89
N ARG A 230 -6.83 -25.44 -39.31
CA ARG A 230 -7.44 -24.52 -40.28
C ARG A 230 -7.47 -23.06 -39.77
N LEU A 231 -7.81 -22.87 -38.50
CA LEU A 231 -7.82 -21.55 -37.87
C LEU A 231 -6.40 -20.99 -37.70
N LYS A 232 -5.43 -21.85 -37.39
CA LYS A 232 -4.01 -21.49 -37.27
C LYS A 232 -3.46 -20.86 -38.56
N VAL A 233 -3.83 -21.40 -39.73
CA VAL A 233 -3.48 -20.83 -41.04
C VAL A 233 -4.07 -19.41 -41.19
N ARG A 234 -5.36 -19.24 -40.91
CA ARG A 234 -6.05 -17.94 -40.98
C ARG A 234 -5.43 -16.89 -40.03
N ILE A 235 -5.09 -17.29 -38.82
CA ILE A 235 -4.38 -16.44 -37.85
C ILE A 235 -3.01 -16.05 -38.39
N ASN A 236 -2.22 -17.00 -38.89
CA ASN A 236 -0.89 -16.72 -39.42
C ASN A 236 -0.92 -15.74 -40.60
N LEU A 237 -1.89 -15.85 -41.51
CA LEU A 237 -2.07 -14.89 -42.61
C LEU A 237 -2.33 -13.47 -42.08
N THR A 238 -3.14 -13.36 -41.02
CA THR A 238 -3.44 -12.07 -40.37
C THR A 238 -2.19 -11.50 -39.68
N LEU A 239 -1.42 -12.34 -38.98
CA LEU A 239 -0.16 -11.95 -38.35
C LEU A 239 0.92 -11.57 -39.38
N GLN A 240 0.95 -12.22 -40.54
CA GLN A 240 1.86 -11.86 -41.62
C GLN A 240 1.53 -10.47 -42.18
N LYS A 241 0.24 -10.13 -42.33
CA LYS A 241 -0.19 -8.76 -42.69
C LYS A 241 0.27 -7.74 -41.64
N LEU A 242 0.12 -8.06 -40.35
CA LEU A 242 0.59 -7.23 -39.22
C LEU A 242 2.11 -6.96 -39.31
N LEU A 243 2.93 -7.99 -39.49
CA LEU A 243 4.40 -7.83 -39.56
C LEU A 243 4.85 -7.07 -40.82
N LYS A 244 4.21 -7.31 -41.97
CA LYS A 244 4.45 -6.53 -43.20
C LYS A 244 4.13 -5.04 -43.01
N ARG A 245 3.02 -4.73 -42.31
CA ARG A 245 2.66 -3.34 -41.95
C ARG A 245 3.66 -2.74 -40.97
N HIS A 246 4.09 -3.48 -39.95
CA HIS A 246 5.10 -3.04 -38.99
C HIS A 246 6.41 -2.62 -39.67
N LYS A 247 6.93 -3.45 -40.59
CA LYS A 247 8.17 -3.17 -41.32
C LYS A 247 8.12 -1.89 -42.17
N ARG A 248 6.94 -1.55 -42.70
CA ARG A 248 6.74 -0.37 -43.58
C ARG A 248 6.36 0.91 -42.83
N LEU A 249 6.04 0.81 -41.54
CA LEU A 249 5.48 1.93 -40.79
C LEU A 249 6.58 2.91 -40.34
N ASN A 250 6.54 4.13 -40.85
CA ASN A 250 7.38 5.22 -40.35
C ASN A 250 6.78 5.81 -39.06
N TYR A 251 7.18 5.22 -37.91
CA TYR A 251 6.71 5.64 -36.59
C TYR A 251 7.09 7.08 -36.25
N VAL A 252 8.30 7.51 -36.61
CA VAL A 252 8.84 8.83 -36.23
C VAL A 252 8.11 9.96 -36.97
N SER A 253 7.81 9.78 -38.26
CA SER A 253 7.01 10.74 -39.02
C SER A 253 5.62 10.95 -38.39
N VAL A 254 4.96 9.87 -37.98
CA VAL A 254 3.66 9.96 -37.29
C VAL A 254 3.81 10.62 -35.91
N LEU A 255 4.89 10.34 -35.19
CA LEU A 255 5.16 10.96 -33.89
C LEU A 255 5.37 12.47 -34.04
N ASN A 256 6.22 12.90 -34.99
CA ASN A 256 6.51 14.32 -35.22
C ASN A 256 5.32 15.10 -35.74
N SER A 257 4.42 14.46 -36.49
CA SER A 257 3.17 15.09 -36.96
C SER A 257 2.13 15.31 -35.86
N ILE A 258 2.09 14.46 -34.82
CA ILE A 258 1.03 14.49 -33.80
C ILE A 258 1.53 15.10 -32.47
N CYS A 259 2.74 14.73 -32.07
CA CYS A 259 3.41 15.16 -30.85
C CYS A 259 4.69 15.90 -31.23
N SER A 260 4.59 16.99 -31.99
CA SER A 260 5.75 17.74 -32.49
C SER A 260 6.68 18.13 -31.34
N PRO A 261 8.00 18.01 -31.51
CA PRO A 261 8.93 18.53 -30.52
C PRO A 261 8.74 20.05 -30.49
N SER A 262 8.44 20.61 -29.31
CA SER A 262 8.35 22.06 -29.13
C SER A 262 9.65 22.70 -29.61
N GLU A 263 9.57 23.67 -30.52
CA GLU A 263 10.73 24.39 -31.05
C GLU A 263 11.54 25.04 -29.92
N GLU A 264 12.86 25.10 -30.12
CA GLU A 264 13.86 25.55 -29.14
C GLU A 264 13.76 27.06 -28.80
N THR A 265 12.78 27.78 -29.37
CA THR A 265 12.64 29.24 -29.36
C THR A 265 12.05 29.84 -28.09
N VAL A 266 11.68 29.05 -27.07
CA VAL A 266 11.23 29.61 -25.78
C VAL A 266 11.98 28.99 -24.61
N SER A 267 13.21 29.47 -24.41
CA SER A 267 14.09 29.14 -23.28
C SER A 267 13.46 29.40 -21.89
N ASN A 268 12.35 30.16 -21.84
CA ASN A 268 11.63 30.49 -20.61
C ASN A 268 10.48 29.54 -20.22
N LEU A 269 10.18 28.50 -21.02
CA LEU A 269 9.10 27.58 -20.70
C LEU A 269 9.50 26.54 -19.64
N SER A 270 8.62 26.34 -18.64
CA SER A 270 8.77 25.32 -17.59
C SER A 270 8.97 23.91 -18.18
N HIS A 271 9.85 23.11 -17.61
CA HIS A 271 10.11 21.73 -18.06
C HIS A 271 8.83 20.87 -18.17
N LEU A 272 7.82 21.09 -17.31
CA LEU A 272 6.53 20.39 -17.37
C LEU A 272 5.69 20.75 -18.60
N SER A 273 5.87 21.95 -19.18
CA SER A 273 5.16 22.35 -20.41
C SER A 273 5.60 21.54 -21.64
N ARG A 274 6.80 20.93 -21.58
CA ARG A 274 7.34 20.09 -22.67
C ARG A 274 6.80 18.66 -22.65
N GLN A 275 5.83 18.37 -21.78
CA GLN A 275 5.10 17.11 -21.80
C GLN A 275 4.22 17.01 -23.06
N SER A 276 4.03 15.80 -23.57
CA SER A 276 3.01 15.53 -24.56
C SER A 276 1.65 15.36 -23.87
N PRO A 277 0.64 16.18 -24.21
CA PRO A 277 -0.71 16.01 -23.66
C PRO A 277 -1.24 14.60 -23.91
N LYS A 278 -1.93 14.03 -22.92
CA LYS A 278 -2.49 12.66 -22.99
C LYS A 278 -3.35 12.47 -24.24
N GLU A 279 -4.10 13.49 -24.65
CA GLU A 279 -4.94 13.51 -25.84
C GLU A 279 -4.11 13.31 -27.12
N GLN A 280 -2.94 13.95 -27.22
CA GLN A 280 -2.02 13.76 -28.33
C GLN A 280 -1.39 12.36 -28.30
N VAL A 281 -0.98 11.88 -27.12
CA VAL A 281 -0.46 10.52 -26.94
C VAL A 281 -1.50 9.48 -27.37
N LEU A 282 -2.75 9.65 -26.96
CA LEU A 282 -3.87 8.80 -27.36
C LEU A 282 -4.07 8.86 -28.88
N ARG A 283 -4.09 10.05 -29.49
CA ARG A 283 -4.22 10.23 -30.94
C ARG A 283 -3.09 9.53 -31.68
N PHE A 284 -1.86 9.69 -31.23
CA PHE A 284 -0.68 9.01 -31.79
C PHE A 284 -0.86 7.49 -31.75
N ILE A 285 -1.19 6.92 -30.58
CA ILE A 285 -1.38 5.47 -30.46
C ILE A 285 -2.54 5.01 -31.33
N ILE A 286 -3.65 5.75 -31.42
CA ILE A 286 -4.77 5.42 -32.32
C ILE A 286 -4.30 5.34 -33.78
N VAL A 287 -3.56 6.33 -34.26
CA VAL A 287 -3.04 6.34 -35.65
C VAL A 287 -2.08 5.17 -35.87
N ILE A 288 -1.16 4.91 -34.93
CA ILE A 288 -0.25 3.77 -34.98
C ILE A 288 -1.01 2.46 -35.04
N LEU A 289 -2.00 2.25 -34.18
CA LEU A 289 -2.80 1.01 -34.16
C LEU A 289 -3.59 0.82 -35.46
N GLN A 290 -4.09 1.89 -36.07
CA GLN A 290 -4.81 1.80 -37.35
C GLN A 290 -3.89 1.46 -38.53
N LYS A 291 -2.67 2.01 -38.54
CA LYS A 291 -1.66 1.69 -39.55
C LYS A 291 -1.04 0.30 -39.33
N LEU A 292 -0.90 -0.12 -38.07
CA LEU A 292 -0.25 -1.37 -37.68
C LEU A 292 -1.19 -2.58 -37.77
N LEU A 293 -2.35 -2.54 -37.11
CA LEU A 293 -3.28 -3.67 -37.04
C LEU A 293 -4.17 -3.75 -38.29
N PRO A 294 -4.24 -4.90 -38.99
CA PRO A 294 -5.27 -5.18 -39.98
C PRO A 294 -6.68 -4.92 -39.45
N GLN A 295 -7.59 -4.43 -40.30
CA GLN A 295 -8.95 -4.05 -39.87
C GLN A 295 -9.72 -5.25 -39.30
N GLU A 296 -9.46 -6.44 -39.82
CA GLU A 296 -10.05 -7.69 -39.36
C GLU A 296 -9.74 -7.96 -37.88
N MET A 297 -8.58 -7.51 -37.38
CA MET A 297 -8.18 -7.73 -35.98
C MET A 297 -9.05 -6.98 -34.97
N PHE A 298 -9.72 -5.89 -35.38
CA PHE A 298 -10.70 -5.22 -34.54
C PHE A 298 -12.09 -5.85 -34.61
N GLY A 299 -12.35 -6.70 -35.61
CA GLY A 299 -13.64 -7.28 -35.93
C GLY A 299 -14.62 -6.28 -36.53
N SER A 300 -15.02 -5.26 -35.76
CA SER A 300 -15.96 -4.21 -36.20
C SER A 300 -15.59 -2.82 -35.72
N LYS A 301 -16.19 -1.79 -36.33
CA LYS A 301 -16.06 -0.39 -35.89
C LYS A 301 -16.47 -0.21 -34.41
N LYS A 302 -17.52 -0.92 -33.96
CA LYS A 302 -17.99 -0.87 -32.56
C LYS A 302 -16.97 -1.44 -31.57
N ASN A 303 -16.38 -2.60 -31.88
CA ASN A 303 -15.32 -3.19 -31.07
C ASN A 303 -14.07 -2.30 -31.04
N LYS A 304 -13.68 -1.73 -32.19
CA LYS A 304 -12.58 -0.75 -32.27
C LYS A 304 -12.81 0.44 -31.33
N CYS A 305 -13.99 1.08 -31.36
CA CYS A 305 -14.32 2.20 -30.47
C CYS A 305 -14.22 1.79 -28.99
N LYS A 306 -14.64 0.57 -28.64
CA LYS A 306 -14.56 0.06 -27.27
C LYS A 306 -13.12 -0.16 -26.80
N ILE A 307 -12.28 -0.74 -27.66
CA ILE A 307 -10.84 -0.92 -27.39
C ILE A 307 -10.17 0.45 -27.18
N ILE A 308 -10.44 1.43 -28.05
CA ILE A 308 -9.87 2.78 -27.94
C ILE A 308 -10.36 3.50 -26.67
N ARG A 309 -11.65 3.38 -26.32
CA ARG A 309 -12.18 3.93 -25.05
C ARG A 309 -11.43 3.36 -23.85
N ASN A 310 -11.21 2.05 -23.83
CA ASN A 310 -10.49 1.38 -22.75
C ASN A 310 -9.00 1.74 -22.73
N LEU A 311 -8.37 1.98 -23.89
CA LEU A 311 -7.01 2.53 -23.99
C LEU A 311 -6.93 3.95 -23.39
N ASN A 312 -7.90 4.83 -23.67
CA ASN A 312 -7.95 6.15 -23.02
C ASN A 312 -8.04 6.03 -21.49
N LEU A 313 -8.84 5.07 -21.00
CA LEU A 313 -8.91 4.78 -19.57
C LEU A 313 -7.58 4.27 -19.00
N LEU A 314 -6.82 3.45 -19.74
CA LEU A 314 -5.50 2.96 -19.36
C LEU A 314 -4.49 4.12 -19.21
N LEU A 315 -4.48 5.05 -20.17
CA LEU A 315 -3.62 6.24 -20.14
C LEU A 315 -4.01 7.24 -19.04
N SER A 316 -5.26 7.19 -18.59
CA SER A 316 -5.78 8.05 -17.51
C SER A 316 -5.65 7.42 -16.13
N LEU A 317 -5.03 6.24 -15.99
CA LEU A 317 -4.85 5.62 -14.68
C LEU A 317 -3.84 6.42 -13.85
N PRO A 318 -4.14 6.70 -12.57
CA PRO A 318 -3.14 7.23 -11.65
C PRO A 318 -2.06 6.19 -11.35
N LEU A 319 -0.98 6.60 -10.70
CA LEU A 319 0.04 5.71 -10.17
C LEU A 319 -0.60 4.60 -9.32
N ASN A 320 -0.20 3.35 -9.55
CA ASN A 320 -0.79 2.15 -8.94
C ASN A 320 -2.28 1.89 -9.28
N GLY A 321 -2.89 2.66 -10.17
CA GLY A 321 -4.24 2.44 -10.67
C GLY A 321 -4.35 1.16 -11.51
N TYR A 322 -5.56 0.60 -11.56
CA TYR A 322 -5.84 -0.60 -12.33
C TYR A 322 -7.20 -0.58 -13.03
N LEU A 323 -7.32 -1.39 -14.09
CA LEU A 323 -8.56 -1.67 -14.81
C LEU A 323 -8.95 -3.13 -14.59
N PRO A 324 -10.17 -3.41 -14.09
CA PRO A 324 -10.70 -4.77 -14.04
C PRO A 324 -10.78 -5.36 -15.46
N PHE A 325 -10.25 -6.56 -15.67
CA PHE A 325 -10.18 -7.16 -17.00
C PHE A 325 -11.56 -7.43 -17.61
N ASP A 326 -12.53 -7.85 -16.81
CA ASP A 326 -13.90 -8.10 -17.26
C ASP A 326 -14.55 -6.85 -17.90
N SER A 327 -14.16 -5.66 -17.44
CA SER A 327 -14.64 -4.40 -18.02
C SER A 327 -14.16 -4.18 -19.46
N LEU A 328 -13.05 -4.82 -19.85
CA LEU A 328 -12.49 -4.78 -21.19
C LEU A 328 -13.31 -5.64 -22.17
N LEU A 329 -13.82 -6.78 -21.69
CA LEU A 329 -14.62 -7.73 -22.47
C LEU A 329 -16.11 -7.34 -22.53
N LYS A 330 -16.62 -6.62 -21.52
CA LYS A 330 -18.02 -6.22 -21.43
C LYS A 330 -18.49 -5.46 -22.69
N LYS A 331 -19.55 -5.97 -23.32
CA LYS A 331 -20.19 -5.44 -24.55
C LYS A 331 -19.31 -5.53 -25.82
N LEU A 332 -18.27 -6.37 -25.86
CA LEU A 332 -17.61 -6.71 -27.12
C LEU A 332 -18.48 -7.69 -27.93
N ARG A 333 -18.58 -7.45 -29.24
CA ARG A 333 -19.26 -8.36 -30.17
C ARG A 333 -18.26 -9.44 -30.59
N LEU A 334 -18.30 -10.59 -29.92
CA LEU A 334 -17.33 -11.68 -30.16
C LEU A 334 -17.39 -12.21 -31.59
N LYS A 335 -18.60 -12.38 -32.15
CA LYS A 335 -18.82 -12.86 -33.53
C LYS A 335 -18.18 -11.98 -34.61
N ASP A 336 -17.93 -10.70 -34.31
CA ASP A 336 -17.32 -9.79 -35.28
C ASP A 336 -15.82 -10.12 -35.51
N PHE A 337 -15.17 -10.84 -34.60
CA PHE A 337 -13.77 -11.29 -34.75
C PHE A 337 -13.67 -12.50 -35.70
N ARG A 338 -14.05 -12.32 -36.97
CA ARG A 338 -14.08 -13.40 -37.99
C ARG A 338 -12.74 -14.10 -38.21
N TRP A 339 -11.63 -13.39 -37.99
CA TRP A 339 -10.28 -13.95 -38.08
C TRP A 339 -9.96 -14.99 -36.98
N LEU A 340 -10.80 -15.08 -35.94
CA LEU A 340 -10.73 -16.04 -34.84
C LEU A 340 -11.86 -17.10 -34.87
N LEU A 341 -12.75 -17.04 -35.86
CA LEU A 341 -13.82 -18.02 -36.02
C LEU A 341 -13.32 -19.28 -36.71
N VAL A 342 -13.64 -20.45 -36.14
CA VAL A 342 -13.36 -21.76 -36.73
C VAL A 342 -14.27 -22.04 -37.93
N SER A 343 -15.55 -21.69 -37.83
CA SER A 343 -16.57 -21.83 -38.88
C SER A 343 -17.47 -20.60 -38.91
N ASP A 344 -17.81 -20.14 -40.11
CA ASP A 344 -18.75 -19.06 -40.34
C ASP A 344 -20.22 -19.56 -40.44
N VAL A 345 -20.42 -20.89 -40.47
CA VAL A 345 -21.72 -21.53 -40.79
C VAL A 345 -22.40 -22.13 -39.55
N SER A 346 -21.66 -22.67 -38.57
CA SER A 346 -22.23 -23.31 -37.37
C SER A 346 -21.73 -22.68 -36.07
N PHE A 347 -22.64 -22.09 -35.29
CA PHE A 347 -22.32 -21.41 -34.03
C PHE A 347 -22.77 -22.23 -32.82
N THR A 348 -22.01 -23.29 -32.52
CA THR A 348 -22.24 -24.15 -31.35
C THR A 348 -21.72 -23.49 -30.06
N LYS A 349 -22.18 -23.99 -28.89
CA LYS A 349 -21.69 -23.56 -27.57
C LYS A 349 -20.15 -23.70 -27.46
N GLN A 350 -19.60 -24.82 -27.94
CA GLN A 350 -18.15 -25.05 -27.96
C GLN A 350 -17.41 -24.01 -28.81
N ASN A 351 -17.95 -23.63 -29.97
CA ASN A 351 -17.37 -22.60 -30.83
C ASN A 351 -17.39 -21.22 -30.15
N PHE A 352 -18.46 -20.91 -29.41
CA PHE A 352 -18.55 -19.68 -28.63
C PHE A 352 -17.50 -19.64 -27.50
N GLU A 353 -17.34 -20.74 -26.76
CA GLU A 353 -16.36 -20.82 -25.67
C GLU A 353 -14.93 -20.70 -26.19
N ASN A 354 -14.59 -21.41 -27.27
CA ASN A 354 -13.28 -21.32 -27.94
C ASN A 354 -13.01 -19.89 -28.44
N LEU A 355 -14.00 -19.25 -29.09
CA LEU A 355 -13.88 -17.86 -29.55
C LEU A 355 -13.69 -16.90 -28.38
N ASN A 356 -14.44 -17.08 -27.29
CA ASN A 356 -14.32 -16.26 -26.10
C ASN A 356 -12.91 -16.37 -25.48
N GLN A 357 -12.33 -17.57 -25.43
CA GLN A 357 -10.96 -17.79 -24.95
C GLN A 357 -9.92 -17.10 -25.86
N LEU A 358 -10.04 -17.26 -27.18
CA LEU A 358 -9.13 -16.61 -28.14
C LEU A 358 -9.22 -15.08 -28.06
N VAL A 359 -10.44 -14.53 -28.04
CA VAL A 359 -10.64 -13.08 -27.89
C VAL A 359 -10.09 -12.59 -26.56
N THR A 360 -10.27 -13.34 -25.48
CA THR A 360 -9.71 -13.02 -24.16
C THR A 360 -8.18 -12.95 -24.20
N CYS A 361 -7.52 -13.94 -24.82
CA CYS A 361 -6.07 -13.94 -25.02
C CYS A 361 -5.61 -12.73 -25.86
N PHE A 362 -6.31 -12.45 -26.95
CA PHE A 362 -6.01 -11.32 -27.83
C PHE A 362 -6.15 -9.96 -27.13
N ILE A 363 -7.25 -9.73 -26.39
CA ILE A 363 -7.46 -8.49 -25.63
C ILE A 363 -6.43 -8.36 -24.51
N SER A 364 -6.08 -9.46 -23.83
CA SER A 364 -4.99 -9.47 -22.84
C SER A 364 -3.67 -9.06 -23.47
N TRP A 365 -3.34 -9.62 -24.63
CA TRP A 365 -2.12 -9.28 -25.36
C TRP A 365 -2.06 -7.80 -25.78
N LEU A 366 -3.17 -7.24 -26.27
CA LEU A 366 -3.24 -5.82 -26.62
C LEU A 366 -2.90 -4.92 -25.42
N PHE A 367 -3.53 -5.17 -24.27
CA PHE A 367 -3.43 -4.31 -23.10
C PHE A 367 -2.17 -4.55 -22.25
N ARG A 368 -1.63 -5.76 -22.23
CA ARG A 368 -0.45 -6.11 -21.41
C ARG A 368 0.86 -6.08 -22.17
N HIS A 369 0.83 -6.27 -23.48
CA HIS A 369 2.05 -6.37 -24.29
C HIS A 369 2.11 -5.29 -25.36
N LEU A 370 1.14 -5.21 -26.28
CA LEU A 370 1.24 -4.31 -27.43
C LEU A 370 1.19 -2.83 -27.03
N PHE A 371 0.14 -2.39 -26.33
CA PHE A 371 0.01 -0.97 -25.95
C PHE A 371 1.17 -0.51 -25.07
N PRO A 372 1.55 -1.23 -23.99
CA PRO A 372 2.70 -0.83 -23.19
C PRO A 372 4.00 -0.77 -23.98
N LYS A 373 4.25 -1.72 -24.89
CA LYS A 373 5.44 -1.70 -25.75
C LYS A 373 5.47 -0.50 -26.68
N ILE A 374 4.34 -0.11 -27.27
CA ILE A 374 4.25 1.10 -28.09
C ILE A 374 4.54 2.33 -27.21
N ILE A 375 3.83 2.46 -26.08
CA ILE A 375 3.96 3.62 -25.18
C ILE A 375 5.40 3.80 -24.70
N GLN A 376 6.00 2.77 -24.09
CA GLN A 376 7.37 2.84 -23.55
C GLN A 376 8.43 3.03 -24.66
N THR A 377 8.11 2.72 -25.92
CA THR A 377 9.04 2.92 -27.02
C THR A 377 9.23 4.41 -27.31
N PHE A 378 8.16 5.20 -27.27
CA PHE A 378 8.19 6.61 -27.66
C PHE A 378 8.17 7.59 -26.48
N PHE A 379 7.56 7.20 -25.36
CA PHE A 379 7.37 8.07 -24.21
C PHE A 379 8.02 7.53 -22.95
N TYR A 380 8.67 8.43 -22.20
CA TYR A 380 8.95 8.27 -20.80
C TYR A 380 7.71 8.66 -19.99
N CYS A 381 7.12 7.68 -19.30
CA CYS A 381 5.92 7.87 -18.48
C CYS A 381 6.32 7.90 -17.01
N THR A 382 5.97 8.98 -16.31
CA THR A 382 6.31 9.18 -14.89
C THR A 382 5.23 10.03 -14.22
N GLU A 383 5.14 10.02 -12.90
CA GLU A 383 4.38 11.00 -12.11
C GLU A 383 5.16 12.31 -11.94
N ILE A 384 4.47 13.37 -11.50
CA ILE A 384 5.10 14.55 -10.91
C ILE A 384 5.33 14.26 -9.43
N SER A 385 6.46 14.71 -8.87
CA SER A 385 6.76 14.51 -7.46
C SER A 385 5.58 14.92 -6.56
N SER A 386 5.24 14.04 -5.62
CA SER A 386 4.12 14.21 -4.68
C SER A 386 2.72 14.20 -5.30
N THR A 387 2.57 13.80 -6.57
CA THR A 387 1.26 13.56 -7.22
C THR A 387 1.12 12.10 -7.66
N VAL A 388 -0.11 11.71 -8.01
CA VAL A 388 -0.41 10.37 -8.54
C VAL A 388 -0.74 10.40 -10.04
N THR A 389 -0.69 11.57 -10.68
CA THR A 389 -1.04 11.75 -12.08
C THR A 389 0.14 11.43 -12.98
N ILE A 390 -0.06 10.59 -13.99
CA ILE A 390 0.98 10.23 -14.95
C ILE A 390 1.09 11.28 -16.05
N VAL A 391 2.30 11.75 -16.28
CA VAL A 391 2.72 12.63 -17.37
C VAL A 391 3.56 11.87 -18.39
N TYR A 392 3.58 12.36 -19.63
CA TYR A 392 4.18 11.69 -20.78
C TYR A 392 5.18 12.62 -21.44
N PHE A 393 6.46 12.25 -21.48
CA PHE A 393 7.48 12.97 -22.22
C PHE A 393 7.98 12.12 -23.37
N ARG A 394 8.22 12.69 -24.56
CA ARG A 394 8.96 11.96 -25.59
C ARG A 394 10.38 11.68 -25.09
N HIS A 395 10.95 10.53 -25.42
CA HIS A 395 12.29 10.15 -24.93
C HIS A 395 13.40 11.12 -25.34
N ASP A 396 13.36 11.63 -26.57
CA ASP A 396 14.33 12.61 -27.08
C ASP A 396 14.25 13.94 -26.32
N ILE A 397 13.04 14.44 -26.05
CA ILE A 397 12.81 15.67 -25.27
C ILE A 397 13.21 15.46 -23.80
N TRP A 398 12.81 14.32 -23.20
CA TRP A 398 13.13 14.00 -21.81
C TRP A 398 14.63 13.94 -21.59
N ASN A 399 15.38 13.28 -22.49
CA ASN A 399 16.82 13.18 -22.38
C ASN A 399 17.49 14.56 -22.50
N LYS A 400 17.08 15.40 -23.47
CA LYS A 400 17.56 16.79 -23.56
C LYS A 400 17.32 17.57 -22.26
N LEU A 401 16.17 17.36 -21.60
CA LEU A 401 15.82 18.04 -20.35
C LEU A 401 16.67 17.59 -19.15
N VAL A 402 16.90 16.29 -19.00
CA VAL A 402 17.56 15.76 -17.80
C VAL A 402 19.08 15.74 -17.90
N THR A 403 19.68 15.74 -19.09
CA THR A 403 21.14 15.64 -19.25
C THR A 403 21.92 16.70 -18.47
N PRO A 404 21.59 18.01 -18.51
CA PRO A 404 22.32 19.02 -17.74
C PRO A 404 22.21 18.80 -16.22
N PHE A 405 21.01 18.44 -15.75
CA PHE A 405 20.76 18.12 -14.35
C PHE A 405 21.58 16.90 -13.90
N LEU A 406 21.59 15.82 -14.69
CA LEU A 406 22.34 14.60 -14.39
C LEU A 406 23.84 14.87 -14.34
N ALA A 407 24.39 15.64 -15.30
CA ALA A 407 25.80 15.98 -15.29
C ALA A 407 26.22 16.70 -14.00
N GLY A 408 25.43 17.69 -13.56
CA GLY A 408 25.67 18.39 -12.29
C GLY A 408 25.48 17.49 -11.06
N TYR A 409 24.46 16.62 -11.07
CA TYR A 409 24.19 15.70 -9.97
C TYR A 409 25.30 14.67 -9.79
N PHE A 410 25.76 14.06 -10.89
CA PHE A 410 26.80 13.03 -10.88
C PHE A 410 28.11 13.63 -10.39
N LYS A 411 28.51 14.79 -10.92
CA LYS A 411 29.72 15.49 -10.50
C LYS A 411 29.71 15.85 -9.01
N LYS A 412 28.55 16.17 -8.44
CA LYS A 412 28.43 16.67 -7.06
C LYS A 412 28.29 15.59 -6.00
N TYR A 413 27.61 14.48 -6.32
CA TYR A 413 27.19 13.50 -5.30
C TYR A 413 27.70 12.08 -5.52
N LEU A 414 28.26 11.79 -6.69
CA LEU A 414 28.58 10.43 -7.11
C LEU A 414 30.03 10.29 -7.51
N VAL A 415 30.59 9.12 -7.19
CA VAL A 415 31.93 8.70 -7.60
C VAL A 415 31.80 7.39 -8.38
N GLU A 416 32.46 7.30 -9.53
CA GLU A 416 32.46 6.08 -10.35
C GLU A 416 33.20 4.95 -9.61
N ASN A 417 32.56 3.78 -9.54
CA ASN A 417 33.09 2.59 -8.89
C ASN A 417 33.77 1.67 -9.91
N ASN A 418 35.06 1.91 -10.12
CA ASN A 418 35.87 1.13 -11.06
C ASN A 418 36.23 -0.28 -10.55
N VAL A 419 35.93 -0.59 -9.28
CA VAL A 419 36.24 -1.90 -8.67
C VAL A 419 35.16 -2.93 -8.99
N CYS A 420 33.91 -2.49 -9.17
CA CYS A 420 32.82 -3.41 -9.45
C CYS A 420 32.90 -3.98 -10.87
N ARG A 421 32.75 -5.30 -11.00
CA ARG A 421 32.70 -5.99 -12.31
C ARG A 421 31.37 -6.67 -12.61
N ASN A 422 30.61 -7.02 -11.56
CA ASN A 422 29.39 -7.84 -11.67
C ASN A 422 28.12 -7.01 -11.41
N HIS A 423 27.86 -5.97 -12.21
CA HIS A 423 26.74 -5.03 -11.98
C HIS A 423 25.35 -5.69 -11.97
N ASN A 424 25.19 -6.79 -12.72
CA ASN A 424 23.90 -7.46 -12.90
C ASN A 424 23.58 -8.50 -11.83
N SER A 425 24.61 -9.04 -11.17
CA SER A 425 24.46 -10.15 -10.23
C SER A 425 24.30 -9.62 -8.81
N TYR A 426 23.36 -10.20 -8.07
CA TYR A 426 23.20 -9.92 -6.65
C TYR A 426 24.18 -10.73 -5.79
N THR A 427 24.48 -11.97 -6.18
CA THR A 427 25.28 -12.91 -5.37
C THR A 427 26.78 -12.77 -5.60
N LEU A 428 27.20 -12.47 -6.84
CA LEU A 428 28.62 -12.33 -7.22
C LEU A 428 29.14 -10.90 -7.06
N SER A 429 28.26 -9.96 -6.70
CA SER A 429 28.62 -8.56 -6.47
C SER A 429 28.84 -8.28 -4.99
N ASN A 430 29.91 -7.56 -4.68
CA ASN A 430 30.14 -7.00 -3.34
C ASN A 430 29.31 -5.74 -3.05
N PHE A 431 28.50 -5.30 -4.01
CA PHE A 431 27.71 -4.06 -3.97
C PHE A 431 26.23 -4.32 -4.28
N ASN A 432 25.35 -3.61 -3.59
CA ASN A 432 23.92 -3.60 -3.84
C ASN A 432 23.60 -2.64 -4.99
N HIS A 433 23.37 -3.17 -6.18
CA HIS A 433 23.09 -2.34 -7.36
C HIS A 433 21.63 -1.89 -7.40
N SER A 434 21.42 -0.66 -7.85
CA SER A 434 20.11 -0.05 -8.04
C SER A 434 20.01 0.67 -9.36
N LYS A 435 18.87 0.53 -10.06
CA LYS A 435 18.58 1.28 -11.29
C LYS A 435 18.07 2.67 -10.97
N MET A 436 18.47 3.63 -11.80
CA MET A 436 18.02 5.01 -11.67
C MET A 436 16.59 5.22 -12.18
N ARG A 437 15.77 5.88 -11.37
CA ARG A 437 14.48 6.48 -11.76
C ARG A 437 14.54 7.99 -11.55
N ILE A 438 14.05 8.75 -12.53
CA ILE A 438 14.02 10.21 -12.50
C ILE A 438 12.56 10.66 -12.50
N ILE A 439 12.20 11.55 -11.57
CA ILE A 439 10.85 12.09 -11.41
C ILE A 439 10.93 13.62 -11.47
N PRO A 440 10.14 14.32 -12.31
CA PRO A 440 10.11 15.77 -12.35
C PRO A 440 9.44 16.36 -11.09
N LYS A 441 9.97 17.47 -10.57
CA LYS A 441 9.30 18.26 -9.53
C LYS A 441 8.44 19.37 -10.14
N LYS A 442 7.71 20.13 -9.30
CA LYS A 442 6.90 21.27 -9.77
C LYS A 442 7.78 22.46 -10.17
N ASN A 443 8.86 22.69 -9.40
CA ASN A 443 9.82 23.76 -9.65
C ASN A 443 10.58 23.51 -10.94
N ASN A 444 10.88 24.58 -11.68
CA ASN A 444 11.47 24.46 -12.99
C ASN A 444 12.88 23.83 -12.93
N ASN A 445 13.21 22.94 -13.86
CA ASN A 445 14.49 22.24 -13.96
C ASN A 445 14.92 21.46 -12.70
N GLU A 446 14.00 21.15 -11.79
CA GLU A 446 14.26 20.30 -10.64
C GLU A 446 13.73 18.88 -10.84
N PHE A 447 14.57 17.90 -10.52
CA PHE A 447 14.23 16.48 -10.61
C PHE A 447 14.57 15.76 -9.31
N ARG A 448 13.93 14.62 -9.09
CA ARG A 448 14.19 13.69 -7.99
C ARG A 448 14.73 12.38 -8.57
N ILE A 449 15.84 11.91 -8.01
CA ILE A 449 16.43 10.62 -8.34
C ILE A 449 16.03 9.61 -7.27
N ILE A 450 15.55 8.44 -7.69
CA ILE A 450 15.25 7.29 -6.84
C ILE A 450 16.06 6.10 -7.35
N ALA A 451 16.76 5.44 -6.45
CA ALA A 451 17.46 4.18 -6.69
C ALA A 451 16.47 3.02 -6.47
N ILE A 452 16.27 2.20 -7.51
CA ILE A 452 15.43 1.01 -7.47
C ILE A 452 16.34 -0.21 -7.33
N PRO A 453 16.32 -0.94 -6.19
CA PRO A 453 17.15 -2.11 -6.00
C PRO A 453 17.00 -3.13 -7.14
N CYS A 454 18.13 -3.63 -7.64
CA CYS A 454 18.19 -4.73 -8.58
C CYS A 454 18.08 -6.03 -7.78
N GLY A 455 17.09 -6.85 -8.09
CA GLY A 455 16.94 -8.15 -7.46
C GLY A 455 17.70 -9.27 -8.17
N GLY A 456 18.85 -8.99 -8.77
CA GLY A 456 19.65 -9.99 -9.50
C GLY A 456 19.29 -10.19 -10.97
N ALA A 457 20.06 -11.06 -11.62
CA ALA A 457 20.03 -11.31 -13.06
C ALA A 457 18.91 -12.28 -13.49
N ASP A 458 18.53 -13.21 -12.61
CA ASP A 458 17.56 -14.28 -12.86
C ASP A 458 16.61 -14.53 -11.68
N GLU A 459 15.77 -15.55 -11.79
CA GLU A 459 14.78 -15.88 -10.76
C GLU A 459 15.40 -16.43 -9.47
N GLU A 460 16.55 -17.11 -9.54
CA GLU A 460 17.23 -17.69 -8.38
C GLU A 460 17.85 -16.58 -7.54
N GLU A 461 18.64 -15.70 -8.15
CA GLU A 461 19.20 -14.53 -7.47
C GLU A 461 18.09 -13.63 -6.89
N PHE A 462 16.96 -13.50 -7.61
CA PHE A 462 15.81 -12.74 -7.11
C PHE A 462 15.20 -13.35 -5.84
N MET A 463 15.17 -14.67 -5.74
CA MET A 463 14.72 -15.35 -4.54
C MET A 463 15.68 -15.14 -3.37
N ILE A 464 17.00 -15.19 -3.62
CA ILE A 464 18.04 -14.91 -2.61
C ILE A 464 17.96 -13.46 -2.14
N TYR A 465 17.88 -12.49 -3.06
CA TYR A 465 17.67 -11.07 -2.74
C TYR A 465 16.44 -10.88 -1.87
N LYS A 466 15.32 -11.50 -2.25
CA LYS A 466 14.06 -11.39 -1.52
C LYS A 466 14.16 -12.02 -0.13
N GLU A 467 14.88 -13.11 0.02
CA GLU A 467 15.14 -13.76 1.29
C GLU A 467 16.00 -12.88 2.20
N ASN A 468 17.11 -12.33 1.70
CA ASN A 468 17.93 -11.37 2.43
C ASN A 468 17.10 -10.14 2.85
N HIS A 469 16.29 -9.59 1.95
CA HIS A 469 15.41 -8.48 2.31
C HIS A 469 14.40 -8.89 3.40
N LYS A 470 13.88 -10.13 3.36
CA LYS A 470 12.95 -10.66 4.36
C LYS A 470 13.62 -10.85 5.73
N ASN A 471 14.87 -11.31 5.75
CA ASN A 471 15.55 -11.82 6.93
C ASN A 471 16.52 -10.83 7.56
N ALA A 472 17.08 -9.88 6.81
CA ALA A 472 18.05 -8.91 7.28
C ALA A 472 17.55 -7.46 7.12
N VAL A 473 17.23 -7.01 5.90
CA VAL A 473 16.92 -5.60 5.61
C VAL A 473 15.62 -5.13 6.28
N ALA A 474 14.50 -5.81 6.05
CA ALA A 474 13.21 -5.40 6.64
C ALA A 474 13.18 -5.50 8.18
N PRO A 475 13.79 -6.52 8.82
CA PRO A 475 13.96 -6.53 10.27
C PRO A 475 14.87 -5.39 10.78
N THR A 476 15.99 -5.13 10.10
CA THR A 476 16.90 -4.01 10.45
C THR A 476 16.17 -2.67 10.40
N GLN A 477 15.32 -2.44 9.39
CA GLN A 477 14.45 -1.25 9.33
C GLN A 477 13.62 -1.09 10.61
N LYS A 478 13.05 -2.18 11.12
CA LYS A 478 12.22 -2.17 12.32
C LYS A 478 13.04 -1.99 13.58
N VAL A 479 14.27 -2.50 13.62
CA VAL A 479 15.23 -2.23 14.69
C VAL A 479 15.58 -0.74 14.74
N LEU A 480 15.86 -0.09 13.60
CA LEU A 480 16.11 1.35 13.57
C LEU A 480 14.91 2.17 14.06
N GLU A 481 13.71 1.82 13.63
CA GLU A 481 12.46 2.43 14.15
C GLU A 481 12.30 2.21 15.66
N TYR A 482 12.64 1.02 16.17
CA TYR A 482 12.62 0.70 17.59
C TYR A 482 13.62 1.54 18.39
N LEU A 483 14.88 1.61 17.93
CA LEU A 483 15.93 2.42 18.55
C LEU A 483 15.52 3.89 18.61
N ARG A 484 14.99 4.41 17.50
CA ARG A 484 14.44 5.76 17.44
C ARG A 484 13.33 5.95 18.47
N ASN A 485 12.37 5.03 18.56
CA ASN A 485 11.26 5.13 19.51
C ASN A 485 11.75 5.14 20.97
N LYS A 486 12.70 4.27 21.31
CA LYS A 486 13.26 4.09 22.66
C LYS A 486 14.11 5.29 23.13
N ARG A 487 14.86 5.92 22.23
CA ARG A 487 15.74 7.07 22.56
C ARG A 487 14.95 8.19 23.24
N GLN A 488 15.35 8.61 24.43
CA GLN A 488 14.74 9.80 25.06
C GLN A 488 15.25 11.08 24.38
N THR A 489 14.35 12.05 24.22
CA THR A 489 14.61 13.33 23.55
C THR A 489 13.94 14.47 24.33
N SER A 490 14.52 15.66 24.27
CA SER A 490 13.99 16.91 24.83
C SER A 490 12.73 17.40 24.09
N PHE A 491 12.55 16.96 22.84
CA PHE A 491 11.38 17.26 22.02
C PHE A 491 10.54 16.01 21.77
N THR A 492 9.27 16.20 21.43
CA THR A 492 8.35 15.08 21.16
C THR A 492 8.45 14.61 19.71
N LYS A 493 9.07 13.46 19.48
CA LYS A 493 9.21 12.86 18.13
C LYS A 493 7.88 12.60 17.43
N MET A 494 7.86 12.79 16.11
CA MET A 494 6.73 12.47 15.24
C MET A 494 7.07 11.34 14.26
N TYR A 495 6.05 10.54 13.92
CA TYR A 495 6.14 9.39 13.02
C TYR A 495 5.14 9.44 11.87
N SER A 496 4.12 10.32 11.96
CA SER A 496 3.08 10.46 10.95
C SER A 496 2.50 11.87 10.94
N PRO A 497 2.08 12.40 9.78
CA PRO A 497 1.28 13.62 9.68
C PRO A 497 -0.01 13.58 10.52
N MET A 498 -0.52 12.39 10.82
CA MET A 498 -1.73 12.21 11.64
C MET A 498 -1.55 12.65 13.09
N GLN A 499 -0.32 12.78 13.57
CA GLN A 499 -0.02 13.21 14.93
C GLN A 499 0.07 14.75 15.07
N ILE A 500 0.06 15.51 13.97
CA ILE A 500 0.23 16.97 13.99
C ILE A 500 -0.85 17.64 14.85
N ALA A 501 -2.11 17.29 14.60
CA ALA A 501 -3.25 17.86 15.33
C ALA A 501 -3.19 17.56 16.83
N ASP A 502 -2.85 16.32 17.21
CA ASP A 502 -2.72 15.93 18.63
C ASP A 502 -1.63 16.75 19.33
N ARG A 503 -0.46 16.90 18.71
CA ARG A 503 0.68 17.62 19.33
C ARG A 503 0.41 19.11 19.48
N ILE A 504 -0.23 19.71 18.47
CA ILE A 504 -0.66 21.11 18.56
C ILE A 504 -1.75 21.27 19.63
N LYS A 505 -2.68 20.31 19.75
CA LYS A 505 -3.70 20.31 20.80
C LYS A 505 -3.08 20.25 22.20
N GLU A 506 -2.18 19.31 22.43
CA GLU A 506 -1.47 19.15 23.72
C GLU A 506 -0.75 20.45 24.10
N PHE A 507 -0.03 21.05 23.15
CA PHE A 507 0.66 22.32 23.33
C PHE A 507 -0.31 23.48 23.61
N LYS A 508 -1.36 23.63 22.79
CA LYS A 508 -2.41 24.64 22.97
C LYS A 508 -3.05 24.55 24.35
N GLN A 509 -3.40 23.34 24.80
CA GLN A 509 -4.00 23.12 26.12
C GLN A 509 -3.02 23.46 27.25
N SER A 510 -1.73 23.16 27.11
CA SER A 510 -0.73 23.54 28.10
C SER A 510 -0.60 25.05 28.25
N LEU A 511 -0.60 25.79 27.13
CA LEU A 511 -0.55 27.25 27.12
C LEU A 511 -1.82 27.85 27.72
N LEU A 512 -3.01 27.39 27.32
CA LEU A 512 -4.27 27.89 27.87
C LEU A 512 -4.33 27.72 29.40
N LYS A 513 -3.85 26.58 29.91
CA LYS A 513 -3.77 26.34 31.36
C LYS A 513 -2.80 27.29 32.07
N LYS A 514 -1.68 27.63 31.43
CA LYS A 514 -0.64 28.49 32.00
C LYS A 514 -0.97 29.98 31.92
N PHE A 515 -1.70 30.41 30.89
CA PHE A 515 -1.98 31.81 30.56
C PHE A 515 -3.48 32.16 30.69
N ASN A 516 -4.17 31.65 31.71
CA ASN A 516 -5.56 31.99 32.06
C ASN A 516 -6.56 31.90 30.89
N ASN A 517 -6.52 30.80 30.13
CA ASN A 517 -7.35 30.54 28.94
C ASN A 517 -7.17 31.53 27.78
N VAL A 518 -6.08 32.30 27.77
CA VAL A 518 -5.68 33.16 26.65
C VAL A 518 -4.40 32.61 26.03
N LEU A 519 -4.30 32.61 24.70
CA LEU A 519 -3.05 32.25 24.04
C LEU A 519 -2.06 33.42 24.14
N PRO A 520 -0.81 33.18 24.57
CA PRO A 520 0.23 34.20 24.51
C PRO A 520 0.58 34.52 23.06
N GLU A 521 1.43 35.54 22.86
CA GLU A 521 2.03 35.73 21.54
C GLU A 521 2.91 34.54 21.17
N LEU A 522 2.74 34.06 19.94
CA LEU A 522 3.43 32.90 19.41
C LEU A 522 4.20 33.26 18.15
N TYR A 523 5.42 32.76 18.09
CA TYR A 523 6.34 32.93 16.99
C TYR A 523 6.57 31.59 16.31
N PHE A 524 6.43 31.58 14.99
CA PHE A 524 6.49 30.37 14.19
C PHE A 524 7.67 30.44 13.24
N MET A 525 8.35 29.31 13.07
CA MET A 525 9.32 29.13 12.01
C MET A 525 9.10 27.79 11.33
N LYS A 526 8.99 27.83 10.01
CA LYS A 526 8.94 26.65 9.16
C LYS A 526 10.11 26.69 8.19
N PHE A 527 10.79 25.56 8.00
CA PHE A 527 11.79 25.40 6.95
C PHE A 527 11.85 23.95 6.43
N ASP A 528 12.48 23.80 5.27
CA ASP A 528 12.70 22.52 4.57
C ASP A 528 14.21 22.31 4.41
N VAL A 529 14.73 21.13 4.75
CA VAL A 529 16.16 20.84 4.55
C VAL A 529 16.42 20.47 3.09
N LYS A 530 17.32 21.23 2.44
CA LYS A 530 17.69 21.00 1.05
C LYS A 530 18.44 19.67 0.91
N SER A 531 18.05 18.87 -0.08
CA SER A 531 18.76 17.63 -0.44
C SER A 531 18.98 16.69 0.76
N CYS A 532 17.95 16.56 1.62
CA CYS A 532 18.01 15.88 2.91
C CYS A 532 18.58 14.46 2.89
N TYR A 533 18.48 13.72 1.79
CA TYR A 533 19.12 12.41 1.64
C TYR A 533 20.51 12.52 1.02
N ASP A 534 20.71 13.41 0.05
CA ASP A 534 21.95 13.49 -0.73
C ASP A 534 23.12 14.10 0.06
N SER A 535 22.86 14.79 1.19
CA SER A 535 23.90 15.46 1.99
C SER A 535 24.26 14.75 3.29
N ILE A 536 23.60 13.65 3.63
CA ILE A 536 23.79 12.95 4.92
C ILE A 536 25.25 12.52 5.12
N PRO A 537 25.93 12.95 6.21
CA PRO A 537 27.30 12.54 6.50
C PRO A 537 27.32 11.09 6.97
N ARG A 538 27.87 10.20 6.14
CA ARG A 538 27.76 8.75 6.33
C ARG A 538 28.46 8.23 7.58
N MET A 539 29.61 8.82 7.91
CA MET A 539 30.39 8.46 9.10
C MET A 539 29.67 8.82 10.39
N GLU A 540 29.00 9.98 10.40
CA GLU A 540 28.23 10.43 11.57
C GLU A 540 26.99 9.55 11.79
N CYS A 541 26.34 9.09 10.71
CA CYS A 541 25.27 8.10 10.82
C CYS A 541 25.75 6.81 11.51
N MET A 542 26.92 6.30 11.14
CA MET A 542 27.48 5.11 11.79
C MET A 542 27.82 5.35 13.25
N ARG A 543 28.31 6.54 13.60
CA ARG A 543 28.57 6.92 15.00
C ARG A 543 27.28 6.90 15.83
N ILE A 544 26.23 7.57 15.35
CA ILE A 544 24.91 7.64 16.02
C ILE A 544 24.30 6.26 16.16
N LEU A 545 24.37 5.42 15.11
CA LEU A 545 23.86 4.05 15.16
C LEU A 545 24.61 3.22 16.20
N LYS A 546 25.94 3.24 16.18
CA LYS A 546 26.77 2.48 17.13
C LYS A 546 26.49 2.92 18.56
N GLU A 547 26.31 4.21 18.81
CA GLU A 547 25.93 4.73 20.12
C GLU A 547 24.57 4.18 20.58
N ALA A 548 23.55 4.23 19.70
CA ALA A 548 22.22 3.73 20.01
C ALA A 548 22.19 2.21 20.26
N LEU A 549 23.15 1.45 19.72
CA LEU A 549 23.25 0.01 19.89
C LEU A 549 23.99 -0.42 21.17
N LYS A 550 24.78 0.46 21.81
CA LYS A 550 25.59 0.10 22.99
C LYS A 550 24.78 -0.49 24.14
N SER A 551 23.54 -0.02 24.32
CA SER A 551 22.63 -0.46 25.40
C SER A 551 21.79 -1.70 25.07
N GLU A 552 21.99 -2.31 23.89
CA GLU A 552 21.13 -3.39 23.40
C GLU A 552 21.87 -4.74 23.39
N ASN A 553 21.14 -5.82 23.71
CA ASN A 553 21.67 -7.19 23.72
C ASN A 553 21.11 -8.01 22.56
N GLY A 554 21.02 -7.39 21.38
CA GLY A 554 20.39 -7.98 20.19
C GLY A 554 18.86 -7.81 20.14
N PHE A 555 18.28 -8.30 19.04
CA PHE A 555 16.90 -8.00 18.67
C PHE A 555 16.16 -9.23 18.18
N PHE A 556 15.01 -9.51 18.79
CA PHE A 556 14.03 -10.48 18.31
C PHE A 556 12.91 -9.76 17.57
N VAL A 557 12.87 -9.94 16.26
CA VAL A 557 11.87 -9.36 15.38
C VAL A 557 10.80 -10.39 15.05
N ARG A 558 9.63 -10.28 15.68
CA ARG A 558 8.50 -11.23 15.53
C ARG A 558 7.39 -10.66 14.65
N SER A 559 6.92 -11.46 13.70
CA SER A 559 5.85 -11.09 12.77
C SER A 559 4.48 -11.29 13.42
N GLN A 560 3.73 -10.21 13.61
CA GLN A 560 2.45 -10.19 14.32
C GLN A 560 1.35 -9.52 13.47
N SER A 561 0.13 -10.04 13.54
CA SER A 561 -1.03 -9.49 12.84
C SER A 561 -2.03 -8.91 13.84
N PHE A 562 -2.55 -7.73 13.55
CA PHE A 562 -3.50 -7.00 14.40
C PHE A 562 -4.75 -6.70 13.59
N PHE A 563 -5.87 -7.29 13.97
CA PHE A 563 -7.16 -7.07 13.32
C PHE A 563 -7.97 -6.06 14.12
N ASN A 564 -8.19 -4.88 13.55
CA ASN A 564 -8.99 -3.85 14.20
C ASN A 564 -10.48 -4.14 13.98
N THR A 565 -11.20 -4.44 15.05
CA THR A 565 -12.61 -4.87 14.99
C THR A 565 -13.55 -3.75 14.51
N ASN A 566 -13.22 -2.49 14.82
CA ASN A 566 -14.02 -1.32 14.41
C ASN A 566 -13.94 -1.05 12.90
N THR A 567 -12.79 -1.30 12.28
CA THR A 567 -12.53 -0.95 10.87
C THR A 567 -12.55 -2.17 9.95
N GLY A 568 -12.43 -3.38 10.50
CA GLY A 568 -12.26 -4.62 9.74
C GLY A 568 -10.92 -4.71 9.01
N VAL A 569 -9.92 -3.93 9.42
CA VAL A 569 -8.60 -3.88 8.77
C VAL A 569 -7.61 -4.78 9.53
N LEU A 570 -6.99 -5.70 8.80
CA LEU A 570 -5.88 -6.51 9.29
C LEU A 570 -4.53 -5.85 8.95
N LYS A 571 -3.71 -5.56 9.96
CA LYS A 571 -2.37 -4.99 9.78
C LYS A 571 -1.30 -6.00 10.21
N LEU A 572 -0.39 -6.33 9.29
CA LEU A 572 0.82 -7.10 9.57
C LEU A 572 1.93 -6.15 10.04
N VAL A 573 2.55 -6.45 11.18
CA VAL A 573 3.61 -5.65 11.80
C VAL A 573 4.70 -6.58 12.32
N ASN A 574 5.95 -6.24 12.04
CA ASN A 574 7.10 -6.87 12.67
C ASN A 574 7.44 -6.08 13.94
N VAL A 575 7.32 -6.72 15.09
CA VAL A 575 7.54 -6.11 16.41
C VAL A 575 8.89 -6.56 16.95
N VAL A 576 9.67 -5.61 17.43
CA VAL A 576 11.02 -5.83 17.97
C VAL A 576 10.92 -5.96 19.49
N ASN A 577 11.50 -7.01 20.08
CA ASN A 577 11.59 -7.21 21.54
C ASN A 577 10.25 -6.97 22.26
N ALA A 578 9.14 -7.45 21.67
CA ALA A 578 7.77 -7.28 22.18
C ALA A 578 7.36 -5.81 22.47
N SER A 579 7.96 -4.83 21.81
CA SER A 579 7.79 -3.39 22.11
C SER A 579 6.39 -2.81 21.83
N ARG A 580 5.46 -3.60 21.28
CA ARG A 580 4.11 -3.15 20.97
C ARG A 580 3.09 -4.01 21.69
N VAL A 581 2.23 -3.33 22.46
CA VAL A 581 1.05 -3.94 23.07
C VAL A 581 -0.16 -3.76 22.13
N PRO A 582 -0.98 -4.81 21.89
CA PRO A 582 -2.25 -4.68 21.18
C PRO A 582 -3.21 -3.74 21.91
N LYS A 583 -4.06 -3.05 21.15
CA LYS A 583 -5.12 -2.21 21.75
C LYS A 583 -6.35 -3.05 22.11
N PRO A 584 -7.24 -2.60 23.02
CA PRO A 584 -8.42 -3.37 23.43
C PRO A 584 -9.36 -3.79 22.28
N TYR A 585 -9.45 -2.96 21.23
CA TYR A 585 -10.25 -3.22 20.02
C TYR A 585 -9.47 -3.94 18.91
N GLU A 586 -8.27 -4.45 19.19
CA GLU A 586 -7.46 -5.23 18.26
C GLU A 586 -7.45 -6.71 18.66
N LEU A 587 -7.79 -7.58 17.72
CA LEU A 587 -7.52 -9.01 17.83
C LEU A 587 -6.07 -9.28 17.39
N TYR A 588 -5.28 -9.79 18.33
CA TYR A 588 -3.89 -10.19 18.14
C TYR A 588 -3.80 -11.60 17.52
N ILE A 589 -2.92 -11.75 16.54
CA ILE A 589 -2.64 -13.04 15.89
C ILE A 589 -1.13 -13.15 15.69
N ASP A 590 -0.51 -14.15 16.31
CA ASP A 590 0.90 -14.44 16.15
C ASP A 590 1.15 -15.14 14.80
N ASN A 591 2.06 -14.62 13.97
CA ASN A 591 2.44 -15.31 12.73
C ASN A 591 3.72 -16.14 12.89
N VAL A 592 4.22 -16.28 14.12
CA VAL A 592 5.26 -17.23 14.57
C VAL A 592 6.68 -16.92 14.08
N ARG A 593 6.82 -16.33 12.90
CA ARG A 593 8.11 -16.00 12.31
C ARG A 593 8.88 -15.00 13.18
N THR A 594 10.01 -15.45 13.68
CA THR A 594 10.93 -14.67 14.52
C THR A 594 12.30 -14.68 13.89
N ILE A 595 12.95 -13.51 13.89
CA ILE A 595 14.32 -13.33 13.41
C ILE A 595 15.11 -12.73 14.55
N HIS A 596 16.26 -13.32 14.84
CA HIS A 596 17.23 -12.74 15.76
C HIS A 596 18.29 -11.97 14.95
N LEU A 597 18.61 -10.75 15.37
CA LEU A 597 19.73 -9.96 14.85
C LEU A 597 20.60 -9.51 16.02
N SER A 598 21.90 -9.76 15.94
CA SER A 598 22.88 -9.14 16.83
C SER A 598 23.08 -7.66 16.48
N ASN A 599 23.72 -6.91 17.37
CA ASN A 599 24.11 -5.52 17.07
C ASN A 599 25.05 -5.45 15.85
N GLN A 600 25.94 -6.44 15.69
CA GLN A 600 26.85 -6.48 14.55
C GLN A 600 26.10 -6.78 13.24
N ASP A 601 25.06 -7.61 13.25
CA ASP A 601 24.25 -7.86 12.05
C ASP A 601 23.56 -6.59 11.57
N VAL A 602 23.00 -5.80 12.50
CA VAL A 602 22.40 -4.50 12.22
C VAL A 602 23.42 -3.53 11.63
N ILE A 603 24.61 -3.45 12.23
CA ILE A 603 25.72 -2.63 11.72
C ILE A 603 26.10 -3.04 10.31
N ASN A 604 26.30 -4.33 10.05
CA ASN A 604 26.70 -4.86 8.74
C ASN A 604 25.66 -4.51 7.66
N VAL A 605 24.37 -4.68 7.96
CA VAL A 605 23.29 -4.37 7.01
C VAL A 605 23.25 -2.87 6.69
N VAL A 606 23.39 -2.01 7.71
CA VAL A 606 23.40 -0.56 7.51
C VAL A 606 24.67 -0.10 6.79
N GLU A 607 25.83 -0.69 7.09
CA GLU A 607 27.09 -0.39 6.41
C GLU A 607 27.03 -0.77 4.92
N MET A 608 26.45 -1.93 4.60
CA MET A 608 26.18 -2.32 3.22
C MET A 608 25.29 -1.31 2.50
N GLU A 609 24.25 -0.80 3.16
CA GLU A 609 23.35 0.21 2.60
C GLU A 609 24.07 1.54 2.36
N ILE A 610 24.83 2.03 3.34
CA ILE A 610 25.43 3.37 3.34
C ILE A 610 26.65 3.46 2.40
N PHE A 611 27.50 2.43 2.39
CA PHE A 611 28.79 2.48 1.71
C PHE A 611 28.87 1.61 0.45
N LYS A 612 28.06 0.54 0.38
CA LYS A 612 28.14 -0.46 -0.70
C LYS A 612 26.87 -0.55 -1.54
N THR A 613 25.98 0.43 -1.45
CA THR A 613 24.89 0.61 -2.42
C THR A 613 25.38 1.44 -3.59
N ALA A 614 25.07 0.99 -4.81
CA ALA A 614 25.52 1.60 -6.04
C ALA A 614 24.35 1.93 -6.98
N LEU A 615 24.45 3.07 -7.65
CA LEU A 615 23.59 3.42 -8.77
C LEU A 615 24.19 2.86 -10.06
N TRP A 616 23.50 1.91 -10.67
CA TRP A 616 23.88 1.31 -11.93
C TRP A 616 23.18 2.04 -13.08
N VAL A 617 24.00 2.65 -13.95
CA VAL A 617 23.55 3.46 -15.09
C VAL A 617 24.34 3.01 -16.32
N GLU A 618 23.63 2.43 -17.28
CA GLU A 618 24.21 1.83 -18.49
C GLU A 618 25.18 0.71 -18.14
N ASP A 619 26.47 0.86 -18.41
CA ASP A 619 27.49 -0.14 -18.09
C ASP A 619 28.37 0.29 -16.90
N LYS A 620 28.04 1.42 -16.26
CA LYS A 620 28.81 2.02 -15.16
C LYS A 620 28.08 1.97 -13.83
N CYS A 621 28.86 1.87 -12.76
CA CYS A 621 28.40 1.79 -11.38
C CYS A 621 28.92 3.00 -10.61
N TYR A 622 28.06 3.64 -9.82
CA TYR A 622 28.41 4.86 -9.07
C TYR A 622 28.05 4.72 -7.59
N LEU A 623 28.98 5.06 -6.70
CA LEU A 623 28.77 5.14 -5.26
C LEU A 623 28.49 6.58 -4.84
N ARG A 624 27.93 6.74 -3.64
CA ARG A 624 27.79 8.05 -2.99
C ARG A 624 29.14 8.50 -2.44
N GLU A 625 29.46 9.78 -2.63
CA GLU A 625 30.53 10.45 -1.87
C GLU A 625 30.10 10.69 -0.42
N ASP A 626 28.95 11.35 -0.27
CA ASP A 626 28.16 11.39 0.95
C ASP A 626 26.67 11.28 0.58
N GLY A 627 25.83 11.09 1.59
CA GLY A 627 24.40 10.92 1.39
C GLY A 627 23.96 9.47 1.22
N LEU A 628 22.64 9.31 1.10
CA LEU A 628 21.93 8.05 0.97
C LEU A 628 21.12 8.05 -0.33
N PHE A 629 20.96 6.87 -0.93
CA PHE A 629 20.07 6.73 -2.07
C PHE A 629 18.62 6.72 -1.63
N GLN A 630 17.79 7.61 -2.19
CA GLN A 630 16.35 7.54 -1.99
C GLN A 630 15.80 6.27 -2.65
N GLY A 631 14.87 5.58 -1.98
CA GLY A 631 14.22 4.37 -2.48
C GLY A 631 14.55 3.10 -1.69
N SER A 632 15.62 3.13 -0.89
CA SER A 632 15.84 2.09 0.12
C SER A 632 14.91 2.26 1.32
N SER A 633 14.52 1.13 1.92
CA SER A 633 13.70 1.09 3.12
C SER A 633 14.45 1.55 4.38
N LEU A 634 15.79 1.54 4.36
CA LEU A 634 16.63 1.92 5.50
C LEU A 634 16.95 3.41 5.54
N SER A 635 16.94 4.11 4.41
CA SER A 635 17.40 5.50 4.36
C SER A 635 16.56 6.44 5.25
N ALA A 636 15.24 6.30 5.25
CA ALA A 636 14.37 7.18 6.05
C ALA A 636 14.59 7.01 7.57
N PRO A 637 14.62 5.78 8.14
CA PRO A 637 15.00 5.60 9.55
C PRO A 637 16.38 6.13 9.91
N ILE A 638 17.38 6.01 9.01
CA ILE A 638 18.73 6.54 9.25
C ILE A 638 18.71 8.07 9.32
N VAL A 639 18.03 8.73 8.37
CA VAL A 639 17.83 10.19 8.37
C VAL A 639 17.09 10.64 9.62
N ASP A 640 16.07 9.90 10.03
CA ASP A 640 15.31 10.20 11.23
C ASP A 640 16.16 10.16 12.51
N LEU A 641 17.00 9.12 12.67
CA LEU A 641 17.94 9.04 13.79
C LEU A 641 18.95 10.20 13.78
N MET A 642 19.42 10.58 12.60
CA MET A 642 20.37 11.67 12.43
C MET A 642 19.75 13.02 12.79
N TYR A 643 18.57 13.35 12.25
CA TYR A 643 17.93 14.62 12.57
C TYR A 643 17.34 14.68 13.98
N ASP A 644 17.01 13.55 14.59
CA ASP A 644 16.71 13.55 16.02
C ASP A 644 17.97 13.87 16.84
N ASP A 645 19.16 13.41 16.43
CA ASP A 645 20.44 13.80 17.04
C ASP A 645 20.78 15.29 16.82
N LEU A 646 20.48 15.82 15.63
CA LEU A 646 20.65 17.23 15.29
C LEU A 646 19.87 18.13 16.24
N LEU A 647 18.60 17.82 16.47
CA LEU A 647 17.73 18.59 17.36
C LEU A 647 18.23 18.57 18.82
N GLU A 648 18.87 17.47 19.27
CA GLU A 648 19.46 17.40 20.61
C GLU A 648 20.82 18.12 20.73
N PHE A 649 21.57 18.16 19.63
CA PHE A 649 22.92 18.71 19.62
C PHE A 649 22.93 20.24 19.70
N TYR A 650 22.09 20.91 18.91
CA TYR A 650 22.01 22.38 18.91
C TYR A 650 21.17 22.89 20.08
N GLY A 651 21.74 23.77 20.88
CA GLY A 651 21.10 24.31 22.09
C GLY A 651 19.89 25.18 21.80
N GLU A 652 19.81 25.77 20.61
CA GLU A 652 18.74 26.65 20.15
C GLU A 652 17.38 25.95 20.08
N PHE A 653 17.37 24.62 19.90
CA PHE A 653 16.15 23.80 19.91
C PHE A 653 15.71 23.38 21.32
N LYS A 654 16.51 23.66 22.36
CA LYS A 654 16.16 23.30 23.74
C LYS A 654 15.25 24.36 24.35
N THR A 655 14.33 23.91 25.19
CA THR A 655 13.45 24.79 25.97
C THR A 655 14.22 25.35 27.17
N CYS A 656 14.15 26.66 27.35
CA CYS A 656 14.63 27.33 28.55
C CYS A 656 13.54 27.37 29.64
N PRO A 657 13.91 27.49 30.93
CA PRO A 657 12.95 27.76 31.99
C PRO A 657 12.15 29.03 31.65
N ASN A 658 10.82 28.97 31.78
CA ASN A 658 9.84 30.01 31.45
C ASN A 658 9.46 30.17 29.96
N GLN A 659 9.99 29.34 29.06
CA GLN A 659 9.62 29.34 27.64
C GLN A 659 8.90 28.05 27.26
N ASP A 660 7.87 28.16 26.43
CA ASP A 660 7.15 27.01 25.91
C ASP A 660 7.40 26.89 24.40
N THR A 661 8.01 25.79 23.98
CA THR A 661 8.36 25.53 22.59
C THR A 661 7.81 24.17 22.14
N LEU A 662 7.16 24.15 20.99
CA LEU A 662 6.77 22.94 20.27
C LEU A 662 7.61 22.79 19.01
N ILE A 663 8.31 21.65 18.89
CA ILE A 663 9.08 21.29 17.69
C ILE A 663 8.40 20.10 17.02
N LEU A 664 8.00 20.29 15.77
CA LEU A 664 7.42 19.27 14.91
C LEU A 664 8.36 19.02 13.73
N ARG A 665 8.83 17.79 13.59
CA ARG A 665 9.66 17.34 12.46
C ARG A 665 9.07 16.11 11.82
N LEU A 666 8.92 16.15 10.50
CA LEU A 666 8.59 14.97 9.69
C LEU A 666 9.47 14.96 8.44
N ALA A 667 10.34 13.94 8.34
CA ALA A 667 11.36 13.87 7.30
C ALA A 667 12.21 15.16 7.25
N ASP A 668 12.12 15.90 6.15
CA ASP A 668 12.82 17.15 5.84
C ASP A 668 12.07 18.43 6.22
N ASP A 669 10.79 18.34 6.57
CA ASP A 669 9.96 19.47 6.99
C ASP A 669 10.10 19.70 8.52
N PHE A 670 10.41 20.94 8.90
CA PHE A 670 10.49 21.41 10.29
C PHE A 670 9.48 22.53 10.54
N LEU A 671 8.82 22.49 11.70
CA LEU A 671 7.98 23.55 12.22
C LEU A 671 8.27 23.74 13.71
N ILE A 672 8.59 24.96 14.09
CA ILE A 672 8.84 25.39 15.47
C ILE A 672 7.79 26.44 15.82
N ILE A 673 7.19 26.28 17.00
CA ILE A 673 6.25 27.24 17.59
C ILE A 673 6.80 27.58 18.97
N SER A 674 7.07 28.85 19.26
CA SER A 674 7.65 29.29 20.52
C SER A 674 6.94 30.52 21.06
N THR A 675 6.89 30.65 22.38
CA THR A 675 6.51 31.90 23.07
C THR A 675 7.65 32.93 23.08
N ASP A 676 8.87 32.56 22.66
CA ASP A 676 10.04 33.46 22.61
C ASP A 676 10.45 33.76 21.16
N GLN A 677 10.39 35.04 20.80
CA GLN A 677 10.82 35.53 19.50
C GLN A 677 12.31 35.31 19.26
N GLN A 678 13.14 35.48 20.30
CA GLN A 678 14.59 35.43 20.14
C GLN A 678 15.07 34.02 19.81
N GLN A 679 14.44 33.00 20.40
CA GLN A 679 14.66 31.60 20.01
C GLN A 679 14.40 31.39 18.51
N ILE A 680 13.29 31.90 17.97
CA ILE A 680 12.98 31.77 16.54
C ILE A 680 14.01 32.48 15.66
N ILE A 681 14.47 33.67 16.06
CA ILE A 681 15.53 34.40 15.35
C ILE A 681 16.84 33.61 15.36
N ASN A 682 17.23 33.05 16.52
CA ASN A 682 18.45 32.27 16.66
C ASN A 682 18.39 30.99 15.80
N ILE A 683 17.28 30.26 15.82
CA ILE A 683 17.07 29.07 14.96
C ILE A 683 17.09 29.48 13.49
N LYS A 684 16.52 30.63 13.12
CA LYS A 684 16.57 31.14 11.74
C LYS A 684 17.98 31.42 11.26
N ASN A 685 18.79 32.07 12.10
CA ASN A 685 20.20 32.34 11.81
C ASN A 685 20.98 31.03 11.66
N LEU A 686 20.76 30.09 12.58
CA LEU A 686 21.38 28.76 12.54
C LEU A 686 21.00 27.99 11.26
N ALA A 687 19.71 27.93 10.93
CA ALA A 687 19.21 27.22 9.75
C ALA A 687 19.73 27.83 8.44
N SER A 688 19.88 29.16 8.40
CA SER A 688 20.43 29.90 7.24
C SER A 688 21.93 29.69 7.08
N GLY A 689 22.67 29.70 8.20
CA GLY A 689 24.11 29.38 8.25
C GLY A 689 24.42 27.91 7.97
N GLY A 690 23.46 27.02 8.23
CA GLY A 690 23.56 25.58 8.00
C GLY A 690 24.05 24.81 9.24
N PHE A 691 23.58 23.57 9.36
CA PHE A 691 23.94 22.64 10.42
C PHE A 691 25.23 21.90 10.05
N GLN A 692 26.38 22.53 10.25
CA GLN A 692 27.69 22.07 9.75
C GLN A 692 28.00 20.61 10.12
N LYS A 693 27.84 20.23 11.39
CA LYS A 693 28.10 18.86 11.87
C LYS A 693 27.31 17.77 11.14
N TYR A 694 26.11 18.12 10.66
CA TYR A 694 25.19 17.19 10.01
C TYR A 694 25.12 17.38 8.49
N ASN A 695 25.98 18.24 7.93
CA ASN A 695 26.01 18.60 6.51
C ASN A 695 24.58 18.89 5.96
N ALA A 696 23.80 19.64 6.73
CA ALA A 696 22.41 19.96 6.39
C ALA A 696 22.25 21.48 6.27
N LYS A 697 21.51 21.93 5.26
CA LYS A 697 21.23 23.35 5.04
C LYS A 697 19.74 23.55 4.74
N ALA A 698 19.13 24.57 5.35
CA ALA A 698 17.76 24.93 5.03
C ALA A 698 17.67 25.50 3.60
N ASN A 699 16.52 25.29 2.96
CA ASN A 699 16.19 25.94 1.70
C ASN A 699 15.70 27.36 1.99
N GLU A 700 16.54 28.36 1.70
CA GLU A 700 16.30 29.79 1.98
C GLU A 700 14.94 30.27 1.45
N ASP A 701 14.55 29.86 0.24
CA ASP A 701 13.27 30.22 -0.39
C ASP A 701 12.04 29.65 0.33
N LYS A 702 12.24 28.67 1.22
CA LYS A 702 11.17 27.98 1.95
C LYS A 702 11.20 28.26 3.45
N ILE A 703 12.08 29.15 3.91
CA ILE A 703 12.05 29.61 5.30
C ILE A 703 10.90 30.59 5.45
N LEU A 704 9.96 30.26 6.33
CA LEU A 704 8.85 31.12 6.72
C LEU A 704 8.97 31.41 8.21
N ALA A 705 8.94 32.69 8.59
CA ALA A 705 8.86 33.11 9.99
C ALA A 705 7.71 34.11 10.13
N VAL A 706 6.78 33.86 11.06
CA VAL A 706 5.59 34.69 11.27
C VAL A 706 5.28 34.78 12.77
N SER A 707 4.65 35.89 13.20
CA SER A 707 4.09 36.06 14.55
C SER A 707 2.57 35.94 14.49
N SER A 708 1.95 35.48 15.58
CA SER A 708 0.50 35.51 15.78
C SER A 708 -0.09 36.92 15.85
N HIS A 709 0.76 37.96 15.96
CA HIS A 709 0.34 39.35 16.13
C HIS A 709 0.36 40.18 14.83
N SER A 710 1.05 39.70 13.79
CA SER A 710 1.38 40.51 12.61
C SER A 710 0.33 40.51 11.49
N ASP A 711 -0.64 39.60 11.50
CA ASP A 711 -1.73 39.56 10.51
C ASP A 711 -2.90 38.65 10.97
N ASP A 712 -4.15 39.09 10.82
CA ASP A 712 -5.31 38.43 11.45
C ASP A 712 -5.68 37.07 10.83
N ASP A 713 -5.27 36.81 9.57
CA ASP A 713 -5.67 35.62 8.79
C ASP A 713 -4.48 34.72 8.36
N THR A 714 -3.32 34.79 9.03
CA THR A 714 -2.15 34.00 8.62
C THR A 714 -2.36 32.49 8.81
N VAL A 715 -2.14 31.72 7.73
CA VAL A 715 -2.21 30.25 7.74
C VAL A 715 -0.91 29.62 7.24
N ILE A 716 -0.34 28.71 8.03
CA ILE A 716 0.86 27.95 7.68
C ILE A 716 0.46 26.56 7.16
N GLN A 717 1.01 26.15 6.01
CA GLN A 717 0.91 24.77 5.54
C GLN A 717 2.13 23.94 5.97
N PHE A 718 1.90 22.90 6.78
CA PHE A 718 2.91 21.94 7.26
C PHE A 718 2.44 20.50 7.01
N CYS A 719 3.21 19.71 6.25
CA CYS A 719 2.89 18.31 5.89
C CYS A 719 1.43 18.08 5.43
N ALA A 720 0.93 18.97 4.56
CA ALA A 720 -0.44 18.99 4.04
C ALA A 720 -1.56 19.32 5.07
N MET A 721 -1.21 19.76 6.27
CA MET A 721 -2.12 20.35 7.26
C MET A 721 -2.00 21.88 7.21
N HIS A 722 -3.11 22.57 7.43
CA HIS A 722 -3.16 24.03 7.56
C HIS A 722 -3.29 24.35 9.03
N ILE A 723 -2.51 25.33 9.49
CA ILE A 723 -2.47 25.78 10.88
C ILE A 723 -2.76 27.27 10.88
N PHE A 724 -3.87 27.66 11.49
CA PHE A 724 -4.20 29.07 11.70
C PHE A 724 -3.39 29.59 12.89
N VAL A 725 -2.49 30.53 12.61
CA VAL A 725 -1.44 30.97 13.52
C VAL A 725 -2.01 31.57 14.81
N LYS A 726 -3.05 32.41 14.69
CA LYS A 726 -3.63 33.15 15.82
C LYS A 726 -4.34 32.26 16.85
N LYS A 727 -5.06 31.22 16.40
CA LYS A 727 -5.88 30.36 17.28
C LYS A 727 -5.35 28.93 17.45
N LEU A 728 -4.24 28.60 16.78
CA LEU A 728 -3.70 27.24 16.68
C LEU A 728 -4.73 26.22 16.17
N GLU A 729 -5.66 26.64 15.31
CA GLU A 729 -6.64 25.74 14.70
C GLU A 729 -6.01 24.98 13.52
N VAL A 730 -6.34 23.70 13.38
CA VAL A 730 -5.69 22.80 12.42
C VAL A 730 -6.72 22.06 11.58
N TRP A 731 -6.62 22.17 10.26
CA TRP A 731 -7.50 21.45 9.34
C TRP A 731 -6.73 20.93 8.12
N LYS A 732 -7.40 20.12 7.30
CA LYS A 732 -6.84 19.60 6.05
C LYS A 732 -7.62 20.18 4.88
N HIS A 733 -7.02 21.11 4.15
CA HIS A 733 -7.67 21.76 3.02
C HIS A 733 -8.02 20.76 1.90
N SER A 734 -9.15 20.98 1.21
CA SER A 734 -9.68 20.10 0.16
C SER A 734 -8.69 19.81 -0.97
N SER A 735 -7.88 20.80 -1.38
CA SER A 735 -6.84 20.65 -2.42
C SER A 735 -5.73 19.66 -2.05
N THR A 736 -5.55 19.37 -0.77
CA THR A 736 -4.54 18.43 -0.27
C THR A 736 -5.09 17.01 -0.08
N MET A 737 -6.39 16.81 -0.27
CA MET A 737 -7.03 15.51 -0.19
C MET A 737 -6.96 14.80 -1.54
N ASN A 738 -6.27 13.65 -1.58
CA ASN A 738 -6.23 12.85 -2.80
C ASN A 738 -7.62 12.31 -3.18
N ASN A 739 -7.98 12.44 -4.46
CA ASN A 739 -9.16 11.82 -5.03
C ASN A 739 -8.85 10.37 -5.44
N PHE A 740 -9.48 9.39 -4.78
CA PHE A 740 -9.28 7.98 -5.08
C PHE A 740 -10.23 7.50 -6.17
N ASN A 741 -9.67 6.93 -7.24
CA ASN A 741 -10.45 6.32 -8.32
C ASN A 741 -10.79 4.87 -7.96
N ILE A 742 -11.83 4.67 -7.13
CA ILE A 742 -12.28 3.35 -6.70
C ILE A 742 -13.00 2.67 -7.87
N ARG A 743 -12.44 1.57 -8.38
CA ARG A 743 -13.03 0.77 -9.46
C ARG A 743 -13.19 -0.68 -9.05
N SER A 744 -14.44 -1.14 -8.98
CA SER A 744 -14.80 -2.51 -8.66
C SER A 744 -16.16 -2.84 -9.28
N SER A 745 -16.37 -4.10 -9.66
CA SER A 745 -17.68 -4.61 -10.05
C SER A 745 -18.58 -4.95 -8.86
N SER A 746 -18.00 -5.03 -7.65
CA SER A 746 -18.71 -5.35 -6.41
C SER A 746 -18.98 -4.07 -5.61
N SER A 747 -20.26 -3.74 -5.40
CA SER A 747 -20.71 -2.63 -4.54
C SER A 747 -20.16 -2.75 -3.12
N LYS A 748 -20.21 -3.95 -2.52
CA LYS A 748 -19.65 -4.23 -1.17
C LYS A 748 -18.19 -3.84 -1.04
N ARG A 749 -17.36 -4.10 -2.07
CA ARG A 749 -15.95 -3.68 -2.08
C ARG A 749 -15.79 -2.17 -2.22
N ILE A 750 -16.66 -1.52 -2.98
CA ILE A 750 -16.66 -0.06 -3.12
C ILE A 750 -16.97 0.59 -1.77
N PHE A 751 -18.06 0.19 -1.12
CA PHE A 751 -18.44 0.72 0.20
C PHE A 751 -17.34 0.49 1.24
N ARG A 752 -16.76 -0.72 1.32
CA ARG A 752 -15.61 -0.99 2.21
C ARG A 752 -14.42 -0.07 1.92
N SER A 753 -14.13 0.21 0.65
CA SER A 753 -13.03 1.11 0.25
C SER A 753 -13.32 2.56 0.62
N LEU A 754 -14.57 3.02 0.47
CA LEU A 754 -15.00 4.37 0.86
C LEU A 754 -14.95 4.56 2.37
N ILE A 755 -15.38 3.57 3.16
CA ILE A 755 -15.28 3.60 4.64
C ILE A 755 -13.81 3.66 5.08
N ALA A 756 -12.94 2.83 4.49
CA ALA A 756 -11.52 2.85 4.80
C ALA A 756 -10.87 4.21 4.46
N LEU A 757 -11.29 4.82 3.34
CA LEU A 757 -10.86 6.16 2.97
C LEU A 757 -11.34 7.21 3.97
N PHE A 758 -12.61 7.19 4.34
CA PHE A 758 -13.19 8.09 5.33
C PHE A 758 -12.47 8.00 6.68
N ASN A 759 -12.21 6.78 7.17
CA ASN A 759 -11.43 6.54 8.39
C ASN A 759 -10.03 7.19 8.32
N THR A 760 -9.39 7.12 7.15
CA THR A 760 -8.09 7.74 6.93
C THR A 760 -8.17 9.27 7.00
N ARG A 761 -9.33 9.88 6.72
CA ARG A 761 -9.52 11.34 6.84
C ARG A 761 -9.78 11.76 8.28
N ILE A 762 -10.66 11.06 8.99
CA ILE A 762 -10.99 11.35 10.39
C ILE A 762 -9.81 11.10 11.32
N SER A 763 -8.94 10.14 11.00
CA SER A 763 -7.78 9.81 11.83
C SER A 763 -6.69 10.89 11.92
N TYR A 764 -6.82 12.00 11.19
CA TYR A 764 -6.03 13.23 11.39
C TYR A 764 -6.49 14.05 12.61
N LYS A 765 -7.60 13.67 13.26
CA LYS A 765 -8.14 14.28 14.50
C LYS A 765 -8.38 15.79 14.43
N THR A 766 -8.64 16.30 13.24
CA THR A 766 -9.00 17.71 12.98
C THR A 766 -10.45 18.04 13.36
N VAL A 767 -11.22 17.07 13.84
CA VAL A 767 -12.61 17.26 14.30
C VAL A 767 -12.71 17.30 15.83
N ASP A 768 -11.57 17.39 16.53
CA ASP A 768 -11.51 17.50 17.98
C ASP A 768 -11.83 18.93 18.42
N SER A 769 -12.90 19.10 19.21
CA SER A 769 -13.37 20.38 19.74
C SER A 769 -12.41 21.04 20.73
N ASN A 770 -11.47 20.28 21.31
CA ASN A 770 -10.44 20.85 22.17
C ASN A 770 -9.33 21.55 21.37
N LEU A 771 -9.21 21.21 20.08
CA LEU A 771 -8.25 21.83 19.17
C LEU A 771 -8.90 22.96 18.38
N ASN A 772 -10.07 22.68 17.79
CA ASN A 772 -10.73 23.54 16.82
C ASN A 772 -12.09 24.04 17.32
N SER A 773 -12.46 25.26 16.93
CA SER A 773 -13.83 25.75 17.09
C SER A 773 -14.83 24.91 16.30
N THR A 774 -16.11 24.96 16.71
CA THR A 774 -17.22 24.28 16.04
C THR A 774 -17.27 24.61 14.55
N THR A 775 -17.03 25.88 14.17
CA THR A 775 -16.97 26.32 12.78
C THR A 775 -15.91 25.56 11.97
N THR A 776 -14.70 25.44 12.51
CA THR A 776 -13.60 24.72 11.85
C THR A 776 -13.84 23.21 11.79
N VAL A 777 -14.46 22.63 12.82
CA VAL A 777 -14.89 21.23 12.82
C VAL A 777 -15.91 20.95 11.72
N LEU A 778 -16.97 21.76 11.61
CA LEU A 778 -18.01 21.60 10.58
C LEU A 778 -17.46 21.80 9.16
N MET A 779 -16.60 22.81 8.97
CA MET A 779 -15.90 23.04 7.70
C MET A 779 -15.05 21.83 7.28
N GLN A 780 -14.30 21.26 8.23
CA GLN A 780 -13.49 20.07 7.98
C GLN A 780 -14.34 18.84 7.65
N ILE A 781 -15.47 18.62 8.35
CA ILE A 781 -16.43 17.56 8.04
C ILE A 781 -16.95 17.72 6.62
N HIS A 782 -17.37 18.93 6.25
CA HIS A 782 -17.84 19.23 4.89
C HIS A 782 -16.77 18.89 3.83
N HIS A 783 -15.51 19.28 4.03
CA HIS A 783 -14.41 18.93 3.13
C HIS A 783 -14.23 17.41 2.97
N VAL A 784 -14.27 16.66 4.08
CA VAL A 784 -14.14 15.19 4.04
C VAL A 784 -15.33 14.56 3.31
N VAL A 785 -16.55 14.98 3.61
CA VAL A 785 -17.79 14.46 3.01
C VAL A 785 -17.83 14.74 1.51
N LYS A 786 -17.42 15.94 1.08
CA LYS A 786 -17.28 16.29 -0.33
C LYS A 786 -16.29 15.35 -1.04
N ASN A 787 -15.12 15.09 -0.45
CA ASN A 787 -14.13 14.16 -1.02
C ASN A 787 -14.69 12.72 -1.17
N ILE A 788 -15.40 12.21 -0.16
CA ILE A 788 -15.98 10.87 -0.19
C ILE A 788 -17.15 10.77 -1.18
N SER A 789 -18.03 11.76 -1.22
CA SER A 789 -19.19 11.77 -2.12
C SER A 789 -18.78 11.84 -3.60
N GLU A 790 -17.72 12.58 -3.93
CA GLU A 790 -17.12 12.56 -5.27
C GLU A 790 -16.53 11.19 -5.62
N GLY A 791 -15.86 10.54 -4.67
CA GLY A 791 -15.38 9.16 -4.81
C GLY A 791 -16.52 8.17 -5.07
N TYR A 792 -17.64 8.31 -4.37
CA TYR A 792 -18.85 7.52 -4.57
C TYR A 792 -19.43 7.73 -5.98
N LYS A 793 -19.61 8.99 -6.41
CA LYS A 793 -20.10 9.32 -7.77
C LYS A 793 -19.24 8.69 -8.86
N SER A 794 -17.92 8.78 -8.71
CA SER A 794 -16.97 8.20 -9.66
C SER A 794 -17.07 6.68 -9.71
N ALA A 795 -17.17 6.01 -8.55
CA ALA A 795 -17.21 4.55 -8.46
C ALA A 795 -18.51 3.96 -9.02
N PHE A 796 -19.65 4.62 -8.81
CA PHE A 796 -20.97 4.16 -9.27
C PHE A 796 -21.40 4.71 -10.63
N LYS A 797 -20.54 5.47 -11.32
CA LYS A 797 -20.83 6.03 -12.66
C LYS A 797 -21.33 4.97 -13.65
N ASP A 798 -20.65 3.82 -13.70
CA ASP A 798 -20.92 2.73 -14.65
C ASP A 798 -21.71 1.54 -14.03
N LEU A 799 -22.13 1.63 -12.77
CA LEU A 799 -22.92 0.60 -12.06
C LEU A 799 -24.40 1.00 -11.99
N SER A 800 -25.30 0.01 -11.96
CA SER A 800 -26.70 0.26 -11.63
C SER A 800 -26.85 0.42 -10.11
N ILE A 801 -27.81 1.23 -9.70
CA ILE A 801 -28.14 1.45 -8.30
C ILE A 801 -29.57 0.94 -8.15
N ASN A 802 -29.71 -0.24 -7.53
CA ASN A 802 -31.01 -0.83 -7.25
C ASN A 802 -31.31 -0.68 -5.75
N ASP A 803 -32.40 -1.28 -5.27
CA ASP A 803 -32.81 -1.15 -3.86
C ASP A 803 -31.77 -1.71 -2.90
N ARG A 804 -31.09 -2.80 -3.28
CA ARG A 804 -30.00 -3.38 -2.51
C ARG A 804 -28.82 -2.41 -2.33
N GLU A 805 -28.39 -1.74 -3.40
CA GLU A 805 -27.34 -0.72 -3.31
C GLU A 805 -27.78 0.50 -2.50
N SER A 806 -29.07 0.83 -2.54
CA SER A 806 -29.67 1.92 -1.74
C SER A 806 -29.67 1.58 -0.24
N MET A 807 -30.01 0.34 0.14
CA MET A 807 -29.88 -0.13 1.53
C MET A 807 -28.42 -0.12 1.99
N GLN A 808 -27.50 -0.58 1.15
CA GLN A 808 -26.06 -0.53 1.46
C GLN A 808 -25.56 0.91 1.62
N PHE A 809 -26.10 1.85 0.85
CA PHE A 809 -25.80 3.27 1.00
C PHE A 809 -26.32 3.83 2.33
N SER A 810 -27.52 3.45 2.78
CA SER A 810 -28.03 3.81 4.12
C SER A 810 -27.12 3.30 5.24
N SER A 811 -26.76 2.02 5.25
CA SER A 811 -25.84 1.46 6.25
C SER A 811 -24.44 2.13 6.20
N PHE A 812 -24.01 2.54 5.01
CA PHE A 812 -22.77 3.28 4.82
C PHE A 812 -22.83 4.68 5.44
N LEU A 813 -23.94 5.41 5.28
CA LEU A 813 -24.14 6.72 5.90
C LEU A 813 -24.16 6.63 7.42
N LEU A 814 -24.93 5.68 7.98
CA LEU A 814 -24.97 5.44 9.43
C LEU A 814 -23.56 5.21 9.99
N ARG A 815 -22.76 4.39 9.30
CA ARG A 815 -21.38 4.13 9.73
C ARG A 815 -20.49 5.38 9.69
N ILE A 816 -20.64 6.23 8.67
CA ILE A 816 -19.90 7.50 8.58
C ILE A 816 -20.29 8.45 9.71
N ILE A 817 -21.59 8.53 10.02
CA ILE A 817 -22.11 9.37 11.11
C ILE A 817 -21.55 8.89 12.45
N GLU A 818 -21.71 7.60 12.78
CA GLU A 818 -21.16 6.99 14.00
C GLU A 818 -19.68 7.32 14.18
N MET A 819 -18.87 7.09 13.13
CA MET A 819 -17.43 7.34 13.17
C MET A 819 -17.07 8.83 13.38
N THR A 820 -17.92 9.75 12.93
CA THR A 820 -17.70 11.19 13.08
C THR A 820 -18.08 11.66 14.48
N VAL A 821 -19.24 11.21 14.97
CA VAL A 821 -19.74 11.46 16.33
C VAL A 821 -18.75 10.92 17.36
N ASP A 822 -18.24 9.70 17.17
CA ASP A 822 -17.22 9.12 18.06
C ASP A 822 -15.90 9.92 18.07
N ALA A 823 -15.54 10.54 16.93
CA ALA A 823 -14.33 11.33 16.80
C ALA A 823 -14.47 12.79 17.29
N CYS A 824 -15.70 13.24 17.57
CA CYS A 824 -16.02 14.60 17.99
C CYS A 824 -16.63 14.56 19.41
N PRO A 825 -15.83 14.57 20.49
CA PRO A 825 -16.32 14.32 21.84
C PRO A 825 -17.47 15.23 22.29
N ILE A 826 -17.50 16.48 21.79
CA ILE A 826 -18.53 17.47 22.15
C ILE A 826 -19.95 17.05 21.74
N THR A 827 -20.10 16.20 20.71
CA THR A 827 -21.43 15.72 20.29
C THR A 827 -22.10 14.86 21.36
N LYS A 828 -21.34 14.29 22.31
CA LYS A 828 -21.91 13.55 23.44
C LYS A 828 -22.48 14.45 24.53
N CYS A 829 -22.08 15.72 24.53
CA CYS A 829 -22.45 16.70 25.55
C CYS A 829 -23.42 17.75 25.02
N ASP A 830 -23.42 18.00 23.71
CA ASP A 830 -24.25 19.01 23.04
C ASP A 830 -25.06 18.38 21.89
N PRO A 831 -26.38 18.13 22.11
CA PRO A 831 -27.27 17.60 21.08
C PRO A 831 -27.40 18.49 19.84
N LEU A 832 -27.21 19.81 19.97
CA LEU A 832 -27.28 20.73 18.84
C LEU A 832 -26.07 20.53 17.91
N ILE A 833 -24.87 20.37 18.47
CA ILE A 833 -23.67 20.09 17.67
C ILE A 833 -23.76 18.69 17.04
N GLU A 834 -24.32 17.70 17.74
CA GLU A 834 -24.59 16.40 17.12
C GLU A 834 -25.53 16.53 15.91
N TYR A 835 -26.60 17.31 16.04
CA TYR A 835 -27.50 17.63 14.94
C TYR A 835 -26.77 18.31 13.78
N GLU A 836 -25.95 19.34 14.03
CA GLU A 836 -25.19 20.04 13.00
C GLU A 836 -24.21 19.12 12.27
N VAL A 837 -23.53 18.23 12.99
CA VAL A 837 -22.62 17.22 12.40
C VAL A 837 -23.38 16.26 11.50
N ARG A 838 -24.50 15.71 11.97
CA ARG A 838 -25.37 14.81 11.19
C ARG A 838 -25.88 15.52 9.93
N PHE A 839 -26.38 16.74 10.09
CA PHE A 839 -26.88 17.57 8.99
C PHE A 839 -25.78 17.87 7.96
N ALA A 840 -24.58 18.27 8.39
CA ALA A 840 -23.45 18.56 7.50
C ALA A 840 -23.05 17.35 6.64
N ILE A 841 -23.09 16.14 7.21
CA ILE A 841 -22.81 14.90 6.48
C ILE A 841 -23.90 14.63 5.43
N LEU A 842 -25.17 14.61 5.85
CA LEU A 842 -26.26 14.29 4.93
C LEU A 842 -26.40 15.33 3.82
N ASN A 843 -26.33 16.62 4.17
CA ASN A 843 -26.44 17.71 3.22
C ASN A 843 -25.24 17.72 2.24
N GLY A 844 -24.03 17.45 2.71
CA GLY A 844 -22.86 17.35 1.83
C GLY A 844 -22.98 16.22 0.79
N PHE A 845 -23.57 15.08 1.15
CA PHE A 845 -23.91 14.04 0.17
C PHE A 845 -25.04 14.48 -0.76
N LEU A 846 -26.07 15.16 -0.26
CA LEU A 846 -27.20 15.64 -1.04
C LEU A 846 -26.76 16.63 -2.13
N GLU A 847 -25.97 17.65 -1.77
CA GLU A 847 -25.41 18.63 -2.71
C GLU A 847 -24.58 17.94 -3.80
N SER A 848 -23.71 17.02 -3.39
CA SER A 848 -22.83 16.32 -4.31
C SER A 848 -23.60 15.44 -5.31
N LEU A 849 -24.59 14.67 -4.84
CA LEU A 849 -25.36 13.75 -5.69
C LEU A 849 -26.40 14.47 -6.57
N SER A 850 -26.89 15.63 -6.14
CA SER A 850 -27.87 16.42 -6.89
C SER A 850 -27.36 16.85 -8.28
N SER A 851 -26.04 16.98 -8.45
CA SER A 851 -25.40 17.21 -9.76
C SER A 851 -25.72 16.14 -10.82
N ASN A 852 -26.19 14.94 -10.43
CA ASN A 852 -26.58 13.87 -11.34
C ASN A 852 -27.87 13.18 -10.84
N ALA A 853 -28.91 13.99 -10.64
CA ALA A 853 -30.16 13.59 -9.98
C ALA A 853 -30.85 12.38 -10.63
N SER A 854 -30.76 12.21 -11.95
CA SER A 854 -31.37 11.07 -12.65
C SER A 854 -30.74 9.73 -12.28
N LYS A 855 -29.42 9.71 -12.04
CA LYS A 855 -28.67 8.50 -11.67
C LYS A 855 -28.87 8.11 -10.21
N PHE A 856 -28.92 9.10 -9.31
CA PHE A 856 -28.92 8.90 -7.85
C PHE A 856 -30.28 9.20 -7.20
N LYS A 857 -31.37 9.12 -7.96
CA LYS A 857 -32.73 9.50 -7.50
C LYS A 857 -33.10 8.84 -6.16
N ASN A 858 -32.93 7.53 -6.02
CA ASN A 858 -33.27 6.80 -4.79
C ASN A 858 -32.44 7.27 -3.59
N ASN A 859 -31.13 7.48 -3.78
CA ASN A 859 -30.26 8.02 -2.73
C ASN A 859 -30.66 9.44 -2.33
N ILE A 860 -31.04 10.29 -3.29
CA ILE A 860 -31.46 11.67 -3.02
C ILE A 860 -32.77 11.69 -2.22
N ILE A 861 -33.74 10.83 -2.57
CA ILE A 861 -34.98 10.68 -1.82
C ILE A 861 -34.69 10.23 -0.39
N LEU A 862 -33.83 9.22 -0.21
CA LEU A 862 -33.38 8.77 1.11
C LEU A 862 -32.75 9.91 1.91
N LEU A 863 -31.79 10.64 1.34
CA LEU A 863 -31.11 11.75 2.02
C LEU A 863 -32.08 12.86 2.45
N ARG A 864 -33.02 13.23 1.58
CA ARG A 864 -34.06 14.23 1.93
C ARG A 864 -34.94 13.75 3.07
N LYS A 865 -35.34 12.48 3.06
CA LYS A 865 -36.13 11.87 4.13
C LYS A 865 -35.36 11.87 5.46
N GLU A 866 -34.10 11.44 5.45
CA GLU A 866 -33.24 11.46 6.64
C GLU A 866 -33.04 12.89 7.18
N ILE A 867 -32.82 13.88 6.31
CA ILE A 867 -32.71 15.30 6.72
C ILE A 867 -34.03 15.82 7.29
N GLN A 868 -35.18 15.44 6.73
CA GLN A 868 -36.49 15.79 7.30
C GLN A 868 -36.70 15.15 8.68
N HIS A 869 -36.26 13.90 8.87
CA HIS A 869 -36.32 13.23 10.17
C HIS A 869 -35.32 13.80 11.20
N LEU A 870 -34.29 14.53 10.77
CA LEU A 870 -33.42 15.27 11.68
C LEU A 870 -34.09 16.53 12.25
N GLN A 871 -35.17 17.05 11.63
CA GLN A 871 -35.86 18.23 12.17
C GLN A 871 -36.38 17.95 13.60
N PRO A 872 -36.37 18.98 14.44
CA PRO A 872 -35.89 18.80 15.80
C PRO A 872 -36.92 18.28 16.79
N HIS A 873 -36.50 17.39 17.69
CA HIS A 873 -37.01 17.31 19.06
C HIS A 873 -36.42 18.47 19.92
N ILE A 874 -36.50 19.73 19.46
CA ILE A 874 -35.97 20.93 20.16
C ILE A 874 -37.08 21.69 20.94
N TYR A 875 -38.26 21.09 21.11
CA TYR A 875 -39.24 21.58 22.08
C TYR A 875 -39.75 20.43 22.95
N THR A 876 -38.94 20.03 23.94
CA THR A 876 -39.39 19.55 25.26
C THR A 876 -38.29 19.78 26.26
#